data_AF-A0A7I8X1F2-F1
#
_entry.id   AF-A0A7I8X1F2-F1
#
_cell.length_a   1.000
_cell.length_b   1.000
_cell.length_c   1.000
_cell.angle_alpha   90.00
_cell.angle_beta   90.00
_cell.angle_gamma   90.00
#
_symmetry.space_group_name_H-M   'P 1'
#
loop_
_entity.id
_entity.type
_entity.pdbx_description
1 polymer ?
#
loop_
_entity_poly.entity_id
_entity_poly.type
_entity_poly.pdbx_seq_one_letter_code
_entity_poly.pdbx_strand_id
1 'polypeptide(L)'
;MVKVVVLGSGAREHALAYAFDQSNQVEKVEIIPGNSCKYSLGSLINGDDVEDVRRYCKENKIDLVVIGPEKQICEGWEDELKADVRVFAPSKSASLLEASKTFAKEFMIKNGIPTARFHTVAARDDLAAFLQKLNDWKGYVIKEDGLCAGKGVTICKSVNSALETLNEIFSVKADSHVIVEEFLEGYEVSALCFTDGKDFKLLPFSQDHKAVGEGDTGPNTGGMGAIAPLLLPLDIEEKIEDIITKTINGMAKDGRTYKGVLYAGLMITSTGPKVLEYNCRFGDPETQVLLRLLESDLYDVCVACCDGCLDQISVKFSKKKAAAVVVASKGYPGSFKKDVPIQNLIQEDTSKGLVIYHAGIKKDSTGLKSCGGRVLTVSVVGDSFFDALRICYEFLETIQFENGFWRRDIGHHVIPRAVDYSDSGVDISEGNQLVDDIKGSCAATKIPGTDAIGGFGAILNLDEAGYRNPSLVIGMDGVGTKLEIASQANKLDGLGYDLVGMCVNDIICHGARPLAFLDYYVTGKLNRKDAVTVIKSIANACLESGCALVGGETAEMPGVYNKEQWDLAGCCIGAKEKSEATLPLIERMNEEDVLIGVESNGVHSNGFSLIRRILKQNGIVVTSPCPWKMDQTFADELLRPTKLYAKLLMDLIKGGLVKGVAHITGGGLVENVPRVLPKHLAAVIKSDAWEIPEIFKWIQSNGPVEPKEMFRTFNCGLGMVLVVPNEFKDIVIERIYAKNTNAWCIGSLRRRTEHAVVLEKQEAAFPNFSLNYLKRRRVNVAVLISGTGSNMVKLIEQSRSFGSNCFVSVVISNKEDALGLKKARNMGTDTVVIPHGNDRSTFEKRVTNELKSRGVQLICLAGFMRILTPVFLNAWPNRIINLHPSLLPSFKGAHAVELALKAGVMFTGCSAHYVVEDVDAGKILDQSVVPISPYDDKDSLHSKIQQKEYEMYPKVMEKVALEILENENF
;
A
#
# COMPACT_ATOMS: atom_id res chain seq x y z
N MET A 1 26.73 48.28 36.39
CA MET A 1 25.95 47.07 36.12
C MET A 1 24.47 47.45 36.19
N VAL A 2 23.62 46.74 35.47
CA VAL A 2 22.24 47.12 35.18
C VAL A 2 21.25 46.11 35.74
N LYS A 3 20.00 46.52 35.93
CA LYS A 3 18.92 45.65 36.41
C LYS A 3 17.86 45.47 35.34
N VAL A 4 17.47 44.22 35.12
CA VAL A 4 16.51 43.83 34.07
C VAL A 4 15.29 43.19 34.71
N VAL A 5 14.10 43.59 34.25
CA VAL A 5 12.84 42.93 34.58
C VAL A 5 12.28 42.26 33.34
N VAL A 6 11.86 41.01 33.49
CA VAL A 6 11.12 40.26 32.47
C VAL A 6 9.68 40.06 32.95
N LEU A 7 8.69 40.45 32.14
CA LEU A 7 7.28 40.24 32.46
C LEU A 7 6.80 38.91 31.89
N GLY A 8 6.09 38.12 32.71
CA GLY A 8 5.47 36.85 32.36
C GLY A 8 5.81 35.73 33.36
N SER A 9 5.54 34.49 32.96
CA SER A 9 5.62 33.32 33.87
C SER A 9 5.91 31.99 33.18
N GLY A 10 6.08 31.97 31.85
CA GLY A 10 6.35 30.78 31.06
C GLY A 10 7.83 30.40 30.99
N ALA A 11 8.11 29.35 30.23
CA ALA A 11 9.48 28.90 29.95
C ALA A 11 10.23 29.89 29.05
N ARG A 12 9.52 30.63 28.18
CA ARG A 12 10.09 31.74 27.42
C ARG A 12 10.69 32.82 28.31
N GLU A 13 9.95 33.27 29.32
CA GLU A 13 10.45 34.29 30.25
C GLU A 13 11.62 33.78 31.08
N HIS A 14 11.60 32.50 31.46
CA HIS A 14 12.74 31.89 32.12
C HIS A 14 13.97 31.82 31.18
N ALA A 15 13.78 31.50 29.89
CA ALA A 15 14.88 31.53 28.91
C ALA A 15 15.46 32.93 28.70
N LEU A 16 14.61 33.97 28.67
CA LEU A 16 15.04 35.37 28.64
C LEU A 16 15.87 35.73 29.88
N ALA A 17 15.36 35.43 31.07
CA ALA A 17 16.08 35.71 32.32
C ALA A 17 17.40 34.94 32.39
N TYR A 18 17.41 33.68 31.97
CA TYR A 18 18.62 32.87 31.87
C TYR A 18 19.66 33.51 30.95
N ALA A 19 19.25 34.02 29.78
CA ALA A 19 20.16 34.69 28.85
C ALA A 19 20.70 36.02 29.41
N PHE A 20 19.87 36.82 30.09
CA PHE A 20 20.35 38.04 30.77
C PHE A 20 21.32 37.75 31.92
N ASP A 21 21.11 36.66 32.67
CA ASP A 21 22.01 36.23 33.76
C ASP A 21 23.42 35.85 33.24
N GLN A 22 23.57 35.60 31.93
CA GLN A 22 24.89 35.37 31.30
C GLN A 22 25.60 36.66 30.90
N SER A 23 24.94 37.82 30.93
CA SER A 23 25.56 39.10 30.58
C SER A 23 26.46 39.59 31.70
N ASN A 24 27.68 40.01 31.36
CA ASN A 24 28.60 40.64 32.31
C ASN A 24 28.16 42.05 32.74
N GLN A 25 27.12 42.62 32.10
CA GLN A 25 26.61 43.95 32.42
C GLN A 25 25.43 43.89 33.40
N VAL A 26 24.68 42.79 33.39
CA VAL A 26 23.48 42.61 34.21
C VAL A 26 23.87 42.20 35.63
N GLU A 27 23.59 43.07 36.59
CA GLU A 27 23.76 42.77 38.03
C GLU A 27 22.69 41.82 38.53
N LYS A 28 21.46 42.02 38.04
CA LYS A 28 20.27 41.37 38.57
C LYS A 28 19.20 41.27 37.48
N VAL A 29 18.62 40.09 37.34
CA VAL A 29 17.45 39.85 36.51
C VAL A 29 16.32 39.25 37.33
N GLU A 30 15.12 39.79 37.16
CA GLU A 30 13.93 39.39 37.91
C GLU A 30 12.74 39.16 36.97
N ILE A 31 11.90 38.17 37.27
CA ILE A 31 10.69 37.87 36.50
C ILE A 31 9.44 38.21 37.32
N ILE A 32 8.51 38.96 36.74
CA ILE A 32 7.23 39.37 37.36
C ILE A 32 6.05 38.80 36.56
N PRO A 33 5.14 38.01 37.20
CA PRO A 33 5.28 37.42 38.53
C PRO A 33 6.27 36.26 38.57
N GLY A 34 6.71 35.76 37.41
CA GLY A 34 7.60 34.62 37.29
C GLY A 34 6.93 33.28 37.56
N ASN A 35 7.76 32.26 37.84
CA ASN A 35 7.34 30.91 38.18
C ASN A 35 8.18 30.35 39.33
N SER A 36 8.47 29.05 39.39
CA SER A 36 9.31 28.47 40.44
C SER A 36 10.83 28.54 40.19
N CYS A 37 11.27 29.23 39.12
CA CYS A 37 12.69 29.44 38.83
C CYS A 37 13.36 30.43 39.81
N LYS A 38 14.70 30.46 39.78
CA LYS A 38 15.51 31.29 40.70
C LYS A 38 15.34 32.81 40.51
N TYR A 39 14.83 33.25 39.35
CA TYR A 39 14.64 34.67 39.01
C TYR A 39 13.27 35.23 39.41
N SER A 40 12.38 34.38 39.91
CA SER A 40 11.00 34.75 40.16
C SER A 40 10.83 35.63 41.40
N LEU A 41 10.09 36.73 41.26
CA LEU A 41 9.68 37.58 42.39
C LEU A 41 8.41 37.07 43.09
N GLY A 42 7.70 36.11 42.50
CA GLY A 42 6.46 35.56 43.04
C GLY A 42 5.35 36.61 43.16
N SER A 43 4.47 36.43 44.15
CA SER A 43 3.29 37.30 44.36
C SER A 43 3.61 38.62 45.09
N LEU A 44 4.88 39.04 45.14
CA LEU A 44 5.27 40.30 45.80
C LEU A 44 4.78 41.53 45.02
N ILE A 45 4.60 41.38 43.71
CA ILE A 45 4.15 42.43 42.79
C ILE A 45 2.99 41.87 41.97
N ASN A 46 1.95 42.66 41.78
CA ASN A 46 0.86 42.29 40.90
C ASN A 46 1.30 42.46 39.42
N GLY A 47 1.73 41.36 38.81
CA GLY A 47 2.15 41.35 37.39
C GLY A 47 1.04 41.57 36.36
N ASP A 48 -0.22 41.71 36.80
CA ASP A 48 -1.35 42.13 35.97
C ASP A 48 -1.69 43.63 36.16
N ASP A 49 -0.92 44.39 36.95
CA ASP A 49 -1.10 45.82 37.18
C ASP A 49 0.14 46.60 36.73
N VAL A 50 -0.01 47.35 35.64
CA VAL A 50 1.05 48.16 35.03
C VAL A 50 1.58 49.24 35.96
N GLU A 51 0.75 49.83 36.83
CA GLU A 51 1.19 50.87 37.76
C GLU A 51 1.99 50.29 38.93
N ASP A 52 1.68 49.07 39.36
CA ASP A 52 2.49 48.35 40.34
C ASP A 52 3.89 48.01 39.78
N VAL A 53 3.94 47.52 38.54
CA VAL A 53 5.21 47.29 37.82
C VAL A 53 5.99 48.59 37.62
N ARG A 54 5.32 49.69 37.24
CA ARG A 54 5.93 51.02 37.08
C ARG A 54 6.55 51.52 38.38
N ARG A 55 5.82 51.43 39.49
CA ARG A 55 6.31 51.78 40.83
C ARG A 55 7.53 50.95 41.18
N TYR A 56 7.45 49.64 40.99
CA TYR A 56 8.58 48.75 41.25
C TYR A 56 9.82 49.13 40.42
N CYS A 57 9.64 49.45 39.14
CA CYS A 57 10.73 49.87 38.26
C CYS A 57 11.44 51.13 38.78
N LYS A 58 10.67 52.12 39.26
CA LYS A 58 11.21 53.36 39.83
C LYS A 58 11.93 53.13 41.14
N GLU A 59 11.31 52.40 42.07
CA GLU A 59 11.86 52.14 43.40
C GLU A 59 13.15 51.32 43.35
N ASN A 60 13.24 50.35 42.43
CA ASN A 60 14.38 49.45 42.32
C ASN A 60 15.43 49.88 41.29
N LYS A 61 15.17 50.99 40.57
CA LYS A 61 16.02 51.54 39.49
C LYS A 61 16.28 50.49 38.41
N ILE A 62 15.20 49.99 37.82
CA ILE A 62 15.27 49.04 36.71
C ILE A 62 15.69 49.80 35.45
N ASP A 63 16.64 49.24 34.70
CA ASP A 63 17.21 49.86 33.49
C ASP A 63 16.51 49.40 32.22
N LEU A 64 15.97 48.17 32.22
CA LEU A 64 15.30 47.56 31.08
C LEU A 64 14.15 46.66 31.53
N VAL A 65 12.99 46.83 30.90
CA VAL A 65 11.83 45.94 31.01
C VAL A 65 11.64 45.20 29.69
N VAL A 66 11.55 43.88 29.74
CA VAL A 66 11.24 43.02 28.59
C VAL A 66 9.85 42.42 28.78
N ILE A 67 8.94 42.65 27.83
CA ILE A 67 7.59 42.11 27.92
C ILE A 67 7.53 40.80 27.11
N GLY A 68 7.36 39.68 27.80
CA GLY A 68 7.20 38.37 27.17
C GLY A 68 5.80 38.12 26.59
N PRO A 69 4.72 38.20 27.41
CA PRO A 69 3.37 37.85 27.00
C PRO A 69 2.71 38.90 26.09
N GLU A 70 1.91 38.42 25.15
CA GLU A 70 1.20 39.19 24.16
C GLU A 70 0.10 40.10 24.76
N LYS A 71 -0.52 39.68 25.87
CA LYS A 71 -1.61 40.43 26.53
C LYS A 71 -1.15 41.84 26.92
N GLN A 72 -0.08 41.96 27.70
CA GLN A 72 0.47 43.22 28.19
C GLN A 72 0.90 44.14 27.03
N ILE A 73 1.46 43.56 25.97
CA ILE A 73 1.83 44.30 24.74
C ILE A 73 0.58 44.88 24.06
N CYS A 74 -0.48 44.09 23.93
CA CYS A 74 -1.74 44.53 23.32
C CYS A 74 -2.53 45.54 24.17
N GLU A 75 -2.37 45.48 25.49
CA GLU A 75 -2.94 46.47 26.42
C GLU A 75 -2.23 47.82 26.34
N GLY A 76 -0.95 47.83 25.93
CA GLY A 76 -0.15 49.03 25.69
C GLY A 76 0.84 49.35 26.79
N TRP A 77 1.32 48.35 27.52
CA TRP A 77 2.24 48.56 28.64
C TRP A 77 3.57 49.20 28.22
N GLU A 78 4.02 48.99 26.98
CA GLU A 78 5.15 49.74 26.43
C GLU A 78 4.90 51.25 26.43
N ASP A 79 3.71 51.66 25.95
CA ASP A 79 3.36 53.07 25.83
C ASP A 79 3.31 53.76 27.20
N GLU A 80 2.92 53.01 28.24
CA GLU A 80 2.78 53.51 29.61
C GLU A 80 4.10 53.57 30.37
N LEU A 81 5.00 52.60 30.15
CA LEU A 81 6.25 52.44 30.91
C LEU A 81 7.45 53.17 30.27
N LYS A 82 7.47 53.39 28.96
CA LYS A 82 8.66 53.89 28.23
C LYS A 82 9.17 55.27 28.64
N ALA A 83 8.32 56.07 29.28
CA ALA A 83 8.71 57.39 29.80
C ALA A 83 9.63 57.27 31.04
N ASP A 84 9.59 56.14 31.75
CA ASP A 84 10.30 55.94 33.02
C ASP A 84 11.44 54.93 32.93
N VAL A 85 11.35 53.96 32.02
CA VAL A 85 12.33 52.88 31.84
C VAL A 85 12.39 52.46 30.38
N ARG A 86 13.52 51.92 29.91
CA ARG A 86 13.55 51.31 28.57
C ARG A 86 12.65 50.09 28.55
N VAL A 87 11.82 49.99 27.52
CA VAL A 87 10.92 48.85 27.33
C VAL A 87 11.25 48.18 26.01
N PHE A 88 11.59 46.90 26.06
CA PHE A 88 11.79 46.06 24.90
C PHE A 88 10.50 45.29 24.60
N ALA A 89 9.63 45.95 23.83
CA ALA A 89 8.38 45.45 23.28
C ALA A 89 7.91 46.42 22.19
N PRO A 90 7.01 46.01 21.28
CA PRO A 90 6.36 46.96 20.38
C PRO A 90 5.30 47.77 21.13
N SER A 91 4.98 48.96 20.60
CA SER A 91 3.87 49.77 21.10
C SER A 91 2.52 49.10 20.87
N LYS A 92 1.46 49.59 21.53
CA LYS A 92 0.08 49.14 21.30
C LYS A 92 -0.34 49.27 19.84
N SER A 93 0.13 50.34 19.18
CA SER A 93 -0.21 50.59 17.79
C SER A 93 0.50 49.62 16.83
N ALA A 94 1.71 49.19 17.16
CA ALA A 94 2.46 48.21 16.38
C ALA A 94 1.99 46.77 16.64
N SER A 95 1.51 46.48 17.85
CA SER A 95 1.04 45.14 18.25
C SER A 95 -0.25 44.67 17.57
N LEU A 96 -0.92 45.55 16.81
CA LEU A 96 -2.08 45.18 15.99
C LEU A 96 -1.78 44.04 15.00
N LEU A 97 -0.51 43.83 14.62
CA LEU A 97 -0.11 42.69 13.80
C LEU A 97 -0.41 41.33 14.45
N GLU A 98 -0.41 41.22 15.78
CA GLU A 98 -0.85 40.02 16.52
C GLU A 98 -2.27 40.20 17.09
N ALA A 99 -2.59 41.41 17.59
CA ALA A 99 -3.85 41.68 18.28
C ALA A 99 -5.08 41.59 17.37
N SER A 100 -4.94 41.86 16.06
CA SER A 100 -6.01 41.68 15.08
C SER A 100 -5.47 40.94 13.86
N LYS A 101 -5.98 39.73 13.67
CA LYS A 101 -5.66 38.91 12.50
C LYS A 101 -6.19 39.58 11.23
N THR A 102 -7.31 40.30 11.33
CA THR A 102 -7.89 41.06 10.20
C THR A 102 -6.94 42.17 9.78
N PHE A 103 -6.47 42.98 10.74
CA PHE A 103 -5.48 44.02 10.49
C PHE A 103 -4.21 43.44 9.86
N ALA A 104 -3.67 42.34 10.42
CA ALA A 104 -2.46 41.71 9.91
C ALA A 104 -2.60 41.29 8.44
N LYS A 105 -3.74 40.70 8.08
CA LYS A 105 -4.03 40.27 6.71
C LYS A 105 -4.18 41.44 5.75
N GLU A 106 -4.94 42.47 6.11
CA GLU A 106 -5.08 43.69 5.31
C GLU A 106 -3.73 44.40 5.14
N PHE A 107 -2.93 44.49 6.20
CA PHE A 107 -1.58 45.03 6.18
C PHE A 107 -0.68 44.28 5.19
N MET A 108 -0.72 42.94 5.21
CA MET A 108 0.08 42.12 4.30
C MET A 108 -0.32 42.35 2.84
N ILE A 109 -1.62 42.36 2.53
CA ILE A 109 -2.10 42.63 1.17
C ILE A 109 -1.70 44.04 0.71
N LYS A 110 -1.89 45.06 1.56
CA LYS A 110 -1.54 46.45 1.26
C LYS A 110 -0.05 46.63 0.93
N ASN A 111 0.83 45.88 1.59
CA ASN A 111 2.28 45.99 1.43
C ASN A 111 2.89 44.91 0.51
N GLY A 112 2.07 44.10 -0.17
CA GLY A 112 2.55 43.07 -1.10
C GLY A 112 3.34 41.94 -0.41
N ILE A 113 2.95 41.59 0.81
CA ILE A 113 3.54 40.49 1.59
C ILE A 113 2.73 39.21 1.31
N PRO A 114 3.38 38.12 0.85
CA PRO A 114 2.68 36.87 0.58
C PRO A 114 2.01 36.26 1.81
N THR A 115 0.72 35.97 1.70
CA THR A 115 -0.07 35.29 2.73
C THR A 115 -1.18 34.44 2.09
N ALA A 116 -1.87 33.61 2.87
CA ALA A 116 -3.05 32.87 2.42
C ALA A 116 -4.16 33.85 1.99
N ARG A 117 -4.84 33.56 0.88
CA ARG A 117 -6.11 34.22 0.51
C ARG A 117 -7.08 34.13 1.70
N PHE A 118 -7.77 35.21 2.01
CA PHE A 118 -8.65 35.28 3.19
C PHE A 118 -9.89 36.13 2.93
N HIS A 119 -10.90 35.90 3.75
CA HIS A 119 -12.10 36.71 3.86
C HIS A 119 -12.50 36.84 5.32
N THR A 120 -13.08 37.98 5.69
CA THR A 120 -13.71 38.19 7.00
C THR A 120 -15.20 37.98 6.90
N VAL A 121 -15.77 37.21 7.83
CA VAL A 121 -17.21 36.89 7.90
C VAL A 121 -17.78 37.23 9.27
N ALA A 122 -19.06 37.57 9.31
CA ALA A 122 -19.85 37.87 10.51
C ALA A 122 -21.12 37.02 10.58
N ALA A 123 -21.72 36.89 11.77
CA ALA A 123 -22.90 36.04 11.99
C ALA A 123 -24.13 36.39 11.12
N ARG A 124 -24.21 37.64 10.65
CA ARG A 124 -25.32 38.14 9.80
C ARG A 124 -25.19 37.76 8.32
N ASP A 125 -24.04 37.22 7.90
CA ASP A 125 -23.79 36.88 6.51
C ASP A 125 -24.44 35.54 6.15
N ASP A 126 -24.78 35.35 4.86
CA ASP A 126 -25.18 34.03 4.36
C ASP A 126 -23.94 33.12 4.22
N LEU A 127 -23.60 32.44 5.31
CA LEU A 127 -22.39 31.63 5.44
C LEU A 127 -22.34 30.48 4.41
N ALA A 128 -23.48 29.89 4.09
CA ALA A 128 -23.56 28.79 3.13
C ALA A 128 -23.31 29.29 1.71
N ALA A 129 -23.96 30.37 1.28
CA ALA A 129 -23.72 30.98 -0.01
C ALA A 129 -22.29 31.54 -0.14
N PHE A 130 -21.73 32.07 0.96
CA PHE A 130 -20.35 32.53 1.01
C PHE A 130 -19.35 31.38 0.79
N LEU A 131 -19.45 30.29 1.56
CA LEU A 131 -18.54 29.15 1.44
C LEU A 131 -18.65 28.45 0.07
N GLN A 132 -19.84 28.42 -0.54
CA GLN A 132 -20.02 27.89 -1.90
C GLN A 132 -19.22 28.66 -2.95
N LYS A 133 -19.00 29.97 -2.77
CA LYS A 133 -18.17 30.78 -3.69
C LYS A 133 -16.68 30.48 -3.56
N LEU A 134 -16.26 29.80 -2.48
CA LEU A 134 -14.88 29.42 -2.20
C LEU A 134 -14.65 27.92 -2.46
N ASN A 135 -15.46 27.28 -3.30
CA ASN A 135 -15.39 25.85 -3.56
C ASN A 135 -14.15 25.41 -4.35
N ASP A 136 -13.37 26.36 -4.89
CA ASP A 136 -12.07 26.13 -5.52
C ASP A 136 -10.95 25.90 -4.49
N TRP A 137 -11.18 26.19 -3.20
CA TRP A 137 -10.18 26.01 -2.15
C TRP A 137 -10.09 24.54 -1.72
N LYS A 138 -8.86 24.03 -1.53
CA LYS A 138 -8.63 22.64 -1.09
C LYS A 138 -9.09 22.36 0.35
N GLY A 139 -9.27 23.41 1.14
CA GLY A 139 -9.67 23.39 2.53
C GLY A 139 -9.77 24.80 3.10
N TYR A 140 -10.35 24.91 4.28
CA TYR A 140 -10.64 26.18 4.95
C TYR A 140 -9.97 26.21 6.31
N VAL A 141 -9.29 27.29 6.64
CA VAL A 141 -8.75 27.54 7.97
C VAL A 141 -9.57 28.67 8.60
N ILE A 142 -10.32 28.32 9.65
CA ILE A 142 -11.17 29.26 10.37
C ILE A 142 -10.40 29.78 11.58
N LYS A 143 -10.24 31.10 11.66
CA LYS A 143 -9.54 31.78 12.76
C LYS A 143 -10.42 32.85 13.38
N GLU A 144 -10.64 32.77 14.70
CA GLU A 144 -11.29 33.88 15.43
C GLU A 144 -10.39 35.12 15.44
N ASP A 145 -10.94 36.31 15.22
CA ASP A 145 -10.16 37.56 15.32
C ASP A 145 -9.88 37.90 16.80
N GLY A 146 -8.69 38.40 17.09
CA GLY A 146 -8.23 38.67 18.47
C GLY A 146 -7.29 37.62 19.08
N LEU A 147 -6.97 37.81 20.36
CA LEU A 147 -6.07 36.95 21.13
C LEU A 147 -6.80 35.70 21.63
N CYS A 148 -6.45 34.53 21.08
CA CYS A 148 -7.06 33.24 21.43
C CYS A 148 -6.05 32.22 22.00
N ALA A 149 -4.86 32.67 22.43
CA ALA A 149 -3.79 31.83 23.00
C ALA A 149 -3.48 30.57 22.17
N GLY A 150 -3.47 30.68 20.84
CA GLY A 150 -3.22 29.57 19.90
C GLY A 150 -4.35 28.55 19.73
N LYS A 151 -5.49 28.71 20.42
CA LYS A 151 -6.61 27.75 20.43
C LYS A 151 -7.79 28.10 19.51
N GLY A 152 -7.73 29.25 18.84
CA GLY A 152 -8.80 29.77 17.97
C GLY A 152 -8.60 29.50 16.50
N VAL A 153 -7.96 28.37 16.13
CA VAL A 153 -7.68 27.99 14.73
C VAL A 153 -8.20 26.58 14.47
N THR A 154 -9.14 26.45 13.53
CA THR A 154 -9.74 25.17 13.14
C THR A 154 -9.51 24.92 11.64
N ILE A 155 -9.04 23.72 11.29
CA ILE A 155 -8.81 23.31 9.90
C ILE A 155 -9.99 22.43 9.44
N CYS A 156 -10.70 22.87 8.42
CA CYS A 156 -11.89 22.25 7.87
C CYS A 156 -11.62 21.74 6.44
N LYS A 157 -11.81 20.44 6.19
CA LYS A 157 -11.53 19.81 4.88
C LYS A 157 -12.68 19.93 3.88
N SER A 158 -13.84 20.42 4.30
CA SER A 158 -15.02 20.56 3.44
C SER A 158 -15.85 21.79 3.81
N VAL A 159 -16.65 22.26 2.86
CA VAL A 159 -17.62 23.35 3.06
C VAL A 159 -18.56 23.05 4.24
N ASN A 160 -19.04 21.80 4.36
CA ASN A 160 -19.92 21.40 5.46
C ASN A 160 -19.23 21.54 6.82
N SER A 161 -18.01 21.01 6.96
CA SER A 161 -17.26 21.13 8.21
C SER A 161 -16.94 22.59 8.55
N ALA A 162 -16.66 23.42 7.55
CA ALA A 162 -16.43 24.85 7.75
C ALA A 162 -17.70 25.57 8.21
N LEU A 163 -18.85 25.24 7.61
CA LEU A 163 -20.15 25.79 7.98
C LEU A 163 -20.55 25.41 9.41
N GLU A 164 -20.36 24.15 9.79
CA GLU A 164 -20.58 23.67 11.17
C GLU A 164 -19.73 24.46 12.18
N THR A 165 -18.43 24.59 11.92
CA THR A 165 -17.53 25.36 12.79
C THR A 165 -17.92 26.84 12.89
N LEU A 166 -18.26 27.49 11.78
CA LEU A 166 -18.70 28.90 11.81
C LEU A 166 -20.00 29.05 12.62
N ASN A 167 -20.97 28.16 12.42
CA ASN A 167 -22.22 28.17 13.18
C ASN A 167 -21.99 27.96 14.68
N GLU A 168 -21.08 27.06 15.05
CA GLU A 168 -20.70 26.83 16.45
C GLU A 168 -20.11 28.12 17.07
N ILE A 169 -19.15 28.76 16.39
CA ILE A 169 -18.54 30.01 16.87
C ILE A 169 -19.60 31.10 17.03
N PHE A 170 -20.45 31.33 16.02
CA PHE A 170 -21.46 32.38 16.06
C PHE A 170 -22.63 32.09 17.00
N SER A 171 -22.89 30.83 17.35
CA SER A 171 -23.89 30.48 18.37
C SER A 171 -23.50 30.96 19.77
N VAL A 172 -22.19 31.08 20.04
CA VAL A 172 -21.65 31.56 21.32
C VAL A 172 -21.31 33.05 21.26
N LYS A 173 -20.77 33.53 20.13
CA LYS A 173 -20.26 34.91 19.95
C LYS A 173 -20.86 35.56 18.69
N ALA A 174 -22.14 35.91 18.73
CA ALA A 174 -22.87 36.47 17.59
C ALA A 174 -22.26 37.77 17.00
N ASP A 175 -21.59 38.59 17.82
CA ASP A 175 -20.94 39.84 17.40
C ASP A 175 -19.46 39.68 17.00
N SER A 176 -18.93 38.45 16.94
CA SER A 176 -17.54 38.21 16.56
C SER A 176 -17.30 38.34 15.05
N HIS A 177 -16.07 38.70 14.69
CA HIS A 177 -15.56 38.57 13.33
C HIS A 177 -14.63 37.37 13.25
N VAL A 178 -14.79 36.59 12.18
CA VAL A 178 -14.02 35.37 11.94
C VAL A 178 -13.35 35.47 10.59
N ILE A 179 -12.11 35.01 10.51
CA ILE A 179 -11.34 34.95 9.27
C ILE A 179 -11.43 33.54 8.72
N VAL A 180 -11.75 33.43 7.44
CA VAL A 180 -11.70 32.19 6.67
C VAL A 180 -10.56 32.30 5.67
N GLU A 181 -9.53 31.49 5.84
CA GLU A 181 -8.34 31.45 4.98
C GLU A 181 -8.31 30.18 4.11
N GLU A 182 -7.65 30.27 2.96
CA GLU A 182 -7.32 29.09 2.18
C GLU A 182 -6.34 28.20 2.96
N PHE A 183 -6.53 26.89 2.86
CA PHE A 183 -5.56 25.94 3.38
C PHE A 183 -4.26 25.98 2.56
N LEU A 184 -3.12 26.21 3.22
CA LEU A 184 -1.80 26.17 2.61
C LEU A 184 -1.12 24.83 2.88
N GLU A 185 -0.56 24.24 1.83
CA GLU A 185 0.24 23.02 1.89
C GLU A 185 1.73 23.36 1.82
N GLY A 186 2.53 22.81 2.73
CA GLY A 186 3.95 23.08 2.86
C GLY A 186 4.50 22.56 4.18
N TYR A 187 5.69 23.05 4.56
CA TYR A 187 6.24 22.85 5.89
C TYR A 187 6.34 24.19 6.65
N GLU A 188 6.09 24.17 7.95
CA GLU A 188 6.14 25.36 8.80
C GLU A 188 7.58 25.74 9.18
N VAL A 189 7.83 27.06 9.19
CA VAL A 189 9.08 27.69 9.61
C VAL A 189 8.74 28.92 10.45
N SER A 190 9.44 29.10 11.56
CA SER A 190 9.37 30.31 12.38
C SER A 190 10.56 31.20 12.05
N ALA A 191 10.28 32.43 11.60
CA ALA A 191 11.29 33.45 11.35
C ALA A 191 11.12 34.59 12.36
N LEU A 192 12.13 34.79 13.21
CA LEU A 192 12.12 35.85 14.22
C LEU A 192 13.22 36.86 13.89
N CYS A 193 13.00 38.14 14.15
CA CYS A 193 14.05 39.15 14.09
C CYS A 193 14.00 40.10 15.28
N PHE A 194 15.18 40.57 15.68
CA PHE A 194 15.31 41.79 16.47
C PHE A 194 15.13 42.99 15.55
N THR A 195 14.36 43.99 15.95
CA THR A 195 14.21 45.23 15.16
C THR A 195 14.05 46.45 16.05
N ASP A 196 14.58 47.57 15.59
CA ASP A 196 14.41 48.91 16.18
C ASP A 196 13.40 49.78 15.40
N GLY A 197 12.75 49.19 14.40
CA GLY A 197 11.80 49.81 13.50
C GLY A 197 12.41 50.46 12.26
N LYS A 198 13.74 50.45 12.12
CA LYS A 198 14.48 50.92 10.94
C LYS A 198 15.35 49.82 10.35
N ASP A 199 16.06 49.08 11.19
CA ASP A 199 16.89 47.93 10.82
C ASP A 199 16.40 46.67 11.56
N PHE A 200 16.88 45.50 11.12
CA PHE A 200 16.64 44.24 11.82
C PHE A 200 17.83 43.29 11.75
N LYS A 201 17.87 42.37 12.72
CA LYS A 201 18.80 41.25 12.75
C LYS A 201 17.99 39.96 12.84
N LEU A 202 18.01 39.18 11.77
CA LEU A 202 17.30 37.91 11.70
C LEU A 202 17.94 36.90 12.65
N LEU A 203 17.11 36.21 13.42
CA LEU A 203 17.53 35.06 14.23
C LEU A 203 17.61 33.83 13.31
N PRO A 204 18.38 32.79 13.67
CA PRO A 204 18.38 31.56 12.90
C PRO A 204 16.96 30.99 12.79
N PHE A 205 16.59 30.45 11.63
CA PHE A 205 15.26 29.88 11.45
C PHE A 205 15.04 28.72 12.42
N SER A 206 13.86 28.65 12.99
CA SER A 206 13.46 27.53 13.86
C SER A 206 12.22 26.84 13.31
N GLN A 207 12.00 25.61 13.76
CA GLN A 207 10.77 24.88 13.52
C GLN A 207 10.12 24.55 14.87
N ASP A 208 8.87 24.96 15.04
CA ASP A 208 8.01 24.58 16.16
C ASP A 208 7.12 23.37 15.79
N HIS A 209 6.73 22.61 16.80
CA HIS A 209 5.84 21.46 16.71
C HIS A 209 4.55 21.75 17.48
N LYS A 210 3.55 22.34 16.80
CA LYS A 210 2.31 22.82 17.42
C LYS A 210 1.36 21.72 17.88
N ALA A 211 1.24 20.63 17.12
CA ALA A 211 0.29 19.56 17.45
C ALA A 211 0.68 18.82 18.73
N VAL A 212 -0.32 18.47 19.55
CA VAL A 212 -0.11 17.83 20.86
C VAL A 212 0.46 16.41 20.76
N GLY A 213 0.09 15.67 19.71
CA GLY A 213 0.45 14.28 19.49
C GLY A 213 1.56 14.09 18.47
N GLU A 214 2.20 12.93 18.53
CA GLU A 214 3.24 12.51 17.58
C GLU A 214 2.66 12.33 16.17
N GLY A 215 3.49 12.51 15.14
CA GLY A 215 3.07 12.54 13.73
C GLY A 215 2.20 13.75 13.39
N ASP A 216 2.35 14.83 14.15
CA ASP A 216 1.55 16.05 14.09
C ASP A 216 0.03 15.81 14.19
N THR A 217 -0.35 14.96 15.14
CA THR A 217 -1.75 14.58 15.39
C THR A 217 -2.38 15.31 16.57
N GLY A 218 -3.71 15.37 16.59
CA GLY A 218 -4.48 16.01 17.67
C GLY A 218 -4.57 17.53 17.55
N PRO A 219 -5.17 18.19 18.55
CA PRO A 219 -5.35 19.64 18.53
C PRO A 219 -4.02 20.40 18.57
N ASN A 220 -4.01 21.58 17.94
CA ASN A 220 -2.90 22.53 18.05
C ASN A 220 -2.76 23.03 19.48
N THR A 221 -1.52 23.28 19.86
CA THR A 221 -1.10 23.78 21.17
C THR A 221 -0.31 25.08 21.00
N GLY A 222 0.23 25.60 22.10
CA GLY A 222 1.22 26.68 22.03
C GLY A 222 2.58 26.25 21.49
N GLY A 223 2.81 24.96 21.26
CA GLY A 223 4.10 24.37 20.85
C GLY A 223 4.57 23.31 21.85
N MET A 224 4.83 22.09 21.36
CA MET A 224 5.30 20.93 22.13
C MET A 224 6.83 20.71 22.04
N GLY A 225 7.52 21.49 21.21
CA GLY A 225 8.97 21.46 21.09
C GLY A 225 9.44 22.28 19.90
N ALA A 226 10.71 22.66 19.90
CA ALA A 226 11.30 23.43 18.81
C ALA A 226 12.74 22.98 18.53
N ILE A 227 13.20 23.23 17.30
CA ILE A 227 14.59 23.01 16.87
C ILE A 227 15.14 24.24 16.12
N ALA A 228 16.43 24.52 16.26
CA ALA A 228 17.15 25.56 15.53
C ALA A 228 18.66 25.25 15.41
N PRO A 229 19.39 25.72 14.38
CA PRO A 229 18.90 26.40 13.19
C PRO A 229 18.44 25.41 12.11
N LEU A 230 17.30 25.71 11.50
CA LEU A 230 16.82 25.07 10.28
C LEU A 230 17.58 25.64 9.06
N LEU A 231 18.10 24.75 8.22
CA LEU A 231 18.74 25.15 6.97
C LEU A 231 17.69 25.25 5.87
N LEU A 232 17.62 26.39 5.19
CA LEU A 232 16.70 26.62 4.08
C LEU A 232 17.49 26.85 2.78
N PRO A 233 16.89 26.59 1.61
CA PRO A 233 17.47 27.02 0.35
C PRO A 233 17.64 28.56 0.32
N LEU A 234 18.75 29.04 -0.23
CA LEU A 234 19.08 30.49 -0.25
C LEU A 234 17.95 31.34 -0.84
N ASP A 235 17.28 30.87 -1.90
CA ASP A 235 16.18 31.62 -2.53
C ASP A 235 14.95 31.75 -1.62
N ILE A 236 14.77 30.81 -0.68
CA ILE A 236 13.73 30.88 0.35
C ILE A 236 14.15 31.85 1.44
N GLU A 237 15.40 31.81 1.89
CA GLU A 237 15.94 32.75 2.89
C GLU A 237 15.79 34.21 2.43
N GLU A 238 16.20 34.51 1.19
CA GLU A 238 16.07 35.85 0.59
C GLU A 238 14.61 36.32 0.53
N LYS A 239 13.66 35.42 0.20
CA LYS A 239 12.22 35.76 0.18
C LYS A 239 11.69 36.02 1.59
N ILE A 240 12.17 35.31 2.60
CA ILE A 240 11.79 35.57 4.00
C ILE A 240 12.36 36.92 4.45
N GLU A 241 13.60 37.24 4.09
CA GLU A 241 14.20 38.53 4.40
C GLU A 241 13.42 39.69 3.75
N ASP A 242 12.96 39.54 2.51
CA ASP A 242 12.07 40.50 1.83
C ASP A 242 10.72 40.65 2.56
N ILE A 243 10.12 39.55 3.04
CA ILE A 243 8.90 39.59 3.85
C ILE A 243 9.12 40.45 5.10
N ILE A 244 10.18 40.20 5.85
CA ILE A 244 10.49 40.95 7.09
C ILE A 244 10.76 42.42 6.78
N THR A 245 11.55 42.69 5.73
CA THR A 245 11.87 44.05 5.27
C THR A 245 10.60 44.84 4.92
N LYS A 246 9.68 44.23 4.15
CA LYS A 246 8.39 44.85 3.79
C LYS A 246 7.52 45.11 5.00
N THR A 247 7.52 44.20 5.98
CA THR A 247 6.75 44.37 7.21
C THR A 247 7.25 45.54 8.04
N ILE A 248 8.56 45.63 8.30
CA ILE A 248 9.14 46.71 9.10
C ILE A 248 8.93 48.06 8.40
N ASN A 249 9.23 48.14 7.11
CA ASN A 249 9.04 49.36 6.33
C ASN A 249 7.57 49.78 6.22
N GLY A 250 6.66 48.81 6.02
CA GLY A 250 5.22 49.07 5.96
C GLY A 250 4.68 49.61 7.29
N MET A 251 5.13 49.04 8.42
CA MET A 251 4.75 49.49 9.75
C MET A 251 5.26 50.90 10.04
N ALA A 252 6.52 51.19 9.71
CA ALA A 252 7.10 52.53 9.83
C ALA A 252 6.34 53.55 8.96
N LYS A 253 6.01 53.19 7.71
CA LYS A 253 5.23 54.03 6.78
C LYS A 253 3.83 54.36 7.32
N ASP A 254 3.20 53.43 8.02
CA ASP A 254 1.90 53.62 8.65
C ASP A 254 1.97 54.35 10.02
N GLY A 255 3.15 54.86 10.41
CA GLY A 255 3.37 55.56 11.68
C GLY A 255 3.37 54.64 12.90
N ARG A 256 3.58 53.33 12.70
CA ARG A 256 3.53 52.27 13.71
C ARG A 256 4.89 51.59 13.85
N THR A 257 5.93 52.39 14.08
CA THR A 257 7.31 51.89 14.22
C THR A 257 7.38 50.71 15.17
N TYR A 258 7.86 49.57 14.68
CA TYR A 258 7.89 48.33 15.43
C TYR A 258 9.26 48.15 16.10
N LYS A 259 9.30 48.10 17.44
CA LYS A 259 10.53 47.83 18.22
C LYS A 259 10.37 46.52 18.97
N GLY A 260 11.44 45.75 19.13
CA GLY A 260 11.43 44.49 19.88
C GLY A 260 11.66 43.28 18.98
N VAL A 261 10.92 42.20 19.23
CA VAL A 261 10.97 40.98 18.40
C VAL A 261 9.74 40.87 17.53
N LEU A 262 9.95 40.80 16.22
CA LEU A 262 8.92 40.41 15.28
C LEU A 262 9.07 38.91 14.99
N TYR A 263 7.99 38.15 15.19
CA TYR A 263 7.89 36.75 14.82
C TYR A 263 6.95 36.66 13.62
N ALA A 264 7.42 36.07 12.52
CA ALA A 264 6.60 35.62 11.40
C ALA A 264 6.50 34.07 11.39
N GLY A 265 5.29 33.55 11.55
CA GLY A 265 5.00 32.14 11.30
C GLY A 265 4.79 31.93 9.82
N LEU A 266 5.57 31.07 9.18
CA LEU A 266 5.60 30.91 7.73
C LEU A 266 5.23 29.49 7.34
N MET A 267 4.53 29.37 6.22
CA MET A 267 4.38 28.12 5.48
C MET A 267 5.24 28.19 4.21
N ILE A 268 6.19 27.27 4.07
CA ILE A 268 6.99 27.16 2.85
C ILE A 268 6.24 26.29 1.84
N THR A 269 5.59 26.95 0.88
CA THR A 269 4.78 26.30 -0.16
C THR A 269 5.63 26.02 -1.41
N SER A 270 5.07 25.28 -2.37
CA SER A 270 5.67 25.11 -3.70
C SER A 270 5.90 26.43 -4.45
N THR A 271 5.21 27.51 -4.05
CA THR A 271 5.34 28.86 -4.63
C THR A 271 6.22 29.81 -3.82
N GLY A 272 6.80 29.35 -2.71
CA GLY A 272 7.61 30.15 -1.78
C GLY A 272 6.97 30.34 -0.40
N PRO A 273 7.64 31.11 0.48
CA PRO A 273 7.17 31.37 1.84
C PRO A 273 5.90 32.24 1.82
N LYS A 274 4.92 31.86 2.63
CA LYS A 274 3.71 32.65 2.90
C LYS A 274 3.54 32.83 4.40
N VAL A 275 3.24 34.05 4.84
CA VAL A 275 2.98 34.34 6.26
C VAL A 275 1.63 33.77 6.68
N LEU A 276 1.64 32.91 7.70
CA LEU A 276 0.47 32.36 8.38
C LEU A 276 -0.08 33.33 9.41
N GLU A 277 0.81 33.89 10.23
CA GLU A 277 0.49 34.81 11.33
C GLU A 277 1.74 35.58 11.78
N TYR A 278 1.52 36.74 12.39
CA TYR A 278 2.55 37.47 13.13
C TYR A 278 2.33 37.30 14.62
N ASN A 279 3.42 37.17 15.36
CA ASN A 279 3.44 37.35 16.80
C ASN A 279 4.35 38.52 17.14
N CYS A 280 3.92 39.36 18.08
CA CYS A 280 4.54 40.62 18.40
C CYS A 280 5.57 40.52 19.54
N ARG A 281 6.13 39.32 19.71
CA ARG A 281 6.98 38.94 20.83
C ARG A 281 7.77 37.67 20.48
N PHE A 282 8.62 37.26 21.42
CA PHE A 282 9.31 35.99 21.38
C PHE A 282 8.35 34.76 21.35
N GLY A 283 8.73 33.74 20.59
CA GLY A 283 8.03 32.45 20.52
C GLY A 283 8.19 31.61 21.79
N ASP A 284 7.31 30.65 22.02
CA ASP A 284 7.43 29.67 23.11
C ASP A 284 6.94 28.34 22.56
N PRO A 285 7.80 27.34 22.23
CA PRO A 285 9.14 27.14 22.79
C PRO A 285 10.34 27.61 21.94
N GLU A 286 10.16 28.44 20.90
CA GLU A 286 11.28 28.83 20.01
C GLU A 286 12.38 29.62 20.75
N THR A 287 12.02 30.43 21.74
CA THR A 287 12.99 31.21 22.52
C THR A 287 13.99 30.32 23.25
N GLN A 288 13.53 29.17 23.74
CA GLN A 288 14.32 28.19 24.47
C GLN A 288 15.42 27.57 23.62
N VAL A 289 15.28 27.56 22.28
CA VAL A 289 16.35 27.12 21.37
C VAL A 289 17.14 28.30 20.79
N LEU A 290 16.48 29.41 20.45
CA LEU A 290 17.13 30.52 19.75
C LEU A 290 18.11 31.29 20.64
N LEU A 291 17.74 31.58 21.89
CA LEU A 291 18.63 32.31 22.81
C LEU A 291 19.83 31.45 23.25
N ARG A 292 19.70 30.12 23.20
CA ARG A 292 20.82 29.20 23.45
C ARG A 292 21.89 29.25 22.35
N LEU A 293 21.53 29.75 21.17
CA LEU A 293 22.43 29.93 20.04
C LEU A 293 22.95 31.36 19.92
N LEU A 294 22.43 32.33 20.69
CA LEU A 294 22.87 33.71 20.64
C LEU A 294 24.25 33.86 21.32
N GLU A 295 25.27 34.27 20.56
CA GLU A 295 26.62 34.54 21.08
C GLU A 295 26.78 35.99 21.53
N SER A 296 26.06 36.92 20.91
CA SER A 296 26.04 38.33 21.32
C SER A 296 25.29 38.53 22.64
N ASP A 297 25.65 39.56 23.40
CA ASP A 297 24.98 39.89 24.66
C ASP A 297 23.53 40.34 24.38
N LEU A 298 22.55 39.63 24.96
CA LEU A 298 21.13 39.94 24.77
C LEU A 298 20.76 41.33 25.29
N TYR A 299 21.42 41.81 26.36
CA TYR A 299 21.18 43.15 26.90
C TYR A 299 21.52 44.23 25.88
N ASP A 300 22.69 44.13 25.24
CA ASP A 300 23.12 45.09 24.22
C ASP A 300 22.16 45.12 23.03
N VAL A 301 21.69 43.94 22.60
CA VAL A 301 20.72 43.82 21.51
C VAL A 301 19.40 44.50 21.87
N CYS A 302 18.86 44.23 23.06
CA CYS A 302 17.60 44.83 23.50
C CYS A 302 17.72 46.36 23.64
N VAL A 303 18.81 46.86 24.22
CA VAL A 303 19.05 48.31 24.35
C VAL A 303 19.19 48.97 22.97
N ALA A 304 19.93 48.34 22.04
CA ALA A 304 20.07 48.87 20.69
C ALA A 304 18.72 48.97 19.95
N CYS A 305 17.83 47.99 20.17
CA CYS A 305 16.45 48.06 19.67
C CYS A 305 15.63 49.20 20.29
N CYS A 306 15.72 49.40 21.61
CA CYS A 306 15.02 50.49 22.29
C CYS A 306 15.52 51.86 21.80
N ASP A 307 16.84 52.02 21.70
CA ASP A 307 17.52 53.29 21.42
C ASP A 307 17.59 53.62 19.92
N GLY A 308 17.25 52.68 19.02
CA GLY A 308 17.19 52.94 17.58
C GLY A 308 18.56 52.94 16.89
N CYS A 309 19.46 52.08 17.36
CA CYS A 309 20.84 51.95 16.89
C CYS A 309 21.23 50.48 16.62
N LEU A 310 20.27 49.64 16.22
CA LEU A 310 20.53 48.22 15.94
C LEU A 310 21.50 48.00 14.77
N ASP A 311 21.58 48.97 13.86
CA ASP A 311 22.53 49.02 12.74
C ASP A 311 23.99 49.13 13.20
N GLN A 312 24.23 49.61 14.43
CA GLN A 312 25.57 49.84 14.98
C GLN A 312 26.17 48.60 15.65
N ILE A 313 25.40 47.53 15.83
CA ILE A 313 25.85 46.31 16.50
C ILE A 313 25.80 45.08 15.56
N SER A 314 26.69 44.13 15.82
CA SER A 314 26.71 42.84 15.15
C SER A 314 26.11 41.77 16.07
N VAL A 315 25.06 41.09 15.58
CA VAL A 315 24.42 39.99 16.29
C VAL A 315 24.91 38.67 15.70
N LYS A 316 25.57 37.85 16.52
CA LYS A 316 26.17 36.58 16.12
C LYS A 316 25.45 35.41 16.77
N PHE A 317 25.35 34.33 16.01
CA PHE A 317 24.76 33.08 16.47
C PHE A 317 25.74 31.92 16.24
N SER A 318 25.73 30.98 17.19
CA SER A 318 26.47 29.74 17.13
C SER A 318 26.01 28.86 15.97
N LYS A 319 26.95 28.10 15.42
CA LYS A 319 26.68 27.07 14.38
C LYS A 319 26.19 25.74 14.96
N LYS A 320 26.15 25.62 16.30
CA LYS A 320 25.63 24.43 17.00
C LYS A 320 24.13 24.23 16.71
N LYS A 321 23.62 23.07 17.09
CA LYS A 321 22.20 22.71 16.99
C LYS A 321 21.56 22.76 18.37
N ALA A 322 20.42 23.41 18.48
CA ALA A 322 19.61 23.47 19.69
C ALA A 322 18.27 22.74 19.45
N ALA A 323 17.87 21.93 20.43
CA ALA A 323 16.56 21.30 20.47
C ALA A 323 15.90 21.57 21.81
N ALA A 324 14.57 21.65 21.83
CA ALA A 324 13.78 21.82 23.03
C ALA A 324 12.54 20.93 22.97
N VAL A 325 12.30 20.18 24.05
CA VAL A 325 11.13 19.32 24.22
C VAL A 325 10.30 19.83 25.38
N VAL A 326 9.01 20.06 25.15
CA VAL A 326 8.06 20.52 26.18
C VAL A 326 7.45 19.31 26.88
N VAL A 327 7.45 19.36 28.21
CA VAL A 327 6.69 18.45 29.06
C VAL A 327 5.39 19.13 29.45
N ALA A 328 4.27 18.46 29.18
CA ALA A 328 2.94 18.96 29.42
C ALA A 328 2.16 18.07 30.41
N SER A 329 1.17 18.66 31.07
CA SER A 329 0.21 17.94 31.92
C SER A 329 -0.77 17.18 31.04
N LYS A 330 -0.95 15.87 31.28
CA LYS A 330 -1.90 15.02 30.55
C LYS A 330 -3.30 15.63 30.53
N GLY A 331 -3.87 15.73 29.33
CA GLY A 331 -5.13 16.41 29.05
C GLY A 331 -4.97 17.79 28.40
N TYR A 332 -3.78 18.40 28.46
CA TYR A 332 -3.42 19.56 27.63
C TYR A 332 -3.58 19.22 26.13
N PRO A 333 -4.10 20.12 25.26
CA PRO A 333 -4.49 21.52 25.50
C PRO A 333 -5.88 21.73 26.13
N GLY A 334 -6.61 20.65 26.40
CA GLY A 334 -7.91 20.65 27.08
C GLY A 334 -7.78 20.79 28.61
N SER A 335 -8.67 20.13 29.35
CA SER A 335 -8.63 20.12 30.82
C SER A 335 -7.54 19.17 31.33
N PHE A 336 -6.80 19.60 32.35
CA PHE A 336 -5.70 18.84 32.94
C PHE A 336 -5.70 18.99 34.47
N LYS A 337 -5.08 18.01 35.14
CA LYS A 337 -4.94 18.01 36.61
C LYS A 337 -3.81 18.95 37.03
N LYS A 338 -4.08 19.82 38.01
CA LYS A 338 -3.08 20.65 38.67
C LYS A 338 -2.58 19.98 39.96
N ASP A 339 -1.51 20.52 40.51
CA ASP A 339 -0.92 20.18 41.81
C ASP A 339 -0.33 18.78 41.86
N VAL A 340 0.12 18.28 40.72
CA VAL A 340 0.73 16.95 40.61
C VAL A 340 2.23 17.06 40.92
N PRO A 341 2.78 16.24 41.85
CA PRO A 341 4.19 16.29 42.23
C PRO A 341 5.13 16.00 41.05
N ILE A 342 6.26 16.73 41.02
CA ILE A 342 7.36 16.54 40.07
C ILE A 342 8.61 16.22 40.89
N GLN A 343 9.18 15.03 40.67
CA GLN A 343 10.37 14.53 41.36
C GLN A 343 11.50 14.26 40.36
N ASN A 344 12.73 14.10 40.87
CA ASN A 344 13.94 13.89 40.08
C ASN A 344 14.25 14.98 39.04
N LEU A 345 13.81 16.22 39.28
CA LEU A 345 14.32 17.36 38.54
C LEU A 345 15.72 17.70 39.08
N ILE A 346 16.76 17.10 38.49
CA ILE A 346 18.17 17.32 38.85
C ILE A 346 18.58 18.75 38.46
N GLN A 347 19.63 19.29 39.10
CA GLN A 347 20.30 20.52 38.67
C GLN A 347 20.79 20.41 37.21
N GLU A 348 20.72 21.53 36.48
CA GLU A 348 21.16 21.66 35.10
C GLU A 348 22.53 21.01 34.86
N ASP A 349 22.65 20.13 33.87
CA ASP A 349 23.94 19.56 33.44
C ASP A 349 24.48 20.38 32.27
N THR A 350 25.09 21.52 32.62
CA THR A 350 25.70 22.42 31.65
C THR A 350 26.85 21.76 30.87
N SER A 351 27.49 20.72 31.42
CA SER A 351 28.53 19.96 30.73
C SER A 351 28.01 19.19 29.50
N LYS A 352 26.71 18.85 29.50
CA LYS A 352 25.99 18.24 28.38
C LYS A 352 25.19 19.25 27.55
N GLY A 353 25.36 20.55 27.81
CA GLY A 353 24.61 21.61 27.13
C GLY A 353 23.11 21.66 27.48
N LEU A 354 22.67 20.96 28.53
CA LEU A 354 21.28 20.82 28.95
C LEU A 354 20.86 21.94 29.90
N VAL A 355 19.71 22.55 29.64
CA VAL A 355 19.04 23.55 30.48
C VAL A 355 17.55 23.24 30.61
N ILE A 356 16.98 23.49 31.78
CA ILE A 356 15.57 23.20 32.10
C ILE A 356 14.84 24.52 32.36
N TYR A 357 13.90 24.85 31.48
CA TYR A 357 13.08 26.04 31.64
C TYR A 357 11.75 25.71 32.29
N HIS A 358 11.55 26.18 33.50
CA HIS A 358 10.28 26.12 34.22
C HIS A 358 9.21 26.97 33.50
N ALA A 359 8.00 26.42 33.33
CA ALA A 359 6.81 27.13 32.91
C ALA A 359 5.74 27.01 34.02
N GLY A 360 4.73 26.16 33.82
CA GLY A 360 3.66 25.90 34.79
C GLY A 360 4.09 25.04 35.99
N ILE A 361 5.09 25.47 36.75
CA ILE A 361 5.54 24.83 38.00
C ILE A 361 5.40 25.80 39.17
N LYS A 362 4.89 25.30 40.30
CA LYS A 362 4.96 25.98 41.60
C LYS A 362 5.79 25.17 42.60
N LYS A 363 6.40 25.85 43.57
CA LYS A 363 7.15 25.23 44.67
C LYS A 363 6.41 25.50 45.99
N ASP A 364 6.15 24.46 46.76
CA ASP A 364 5.60 24.57 48.12
C ASP A 364 6.44 23.78 49.13
N SER A 365 5.97 23.67 50.38
CA SER A 365 6.67 22.94 51.46
C SER A 365 6.88 21.45 51.18
N THR A 366 6.14 20.87 50.22
CA THR A 366 6.21 19.45 49.85
C THR A 366 7.02 19.18 48.58
N GLY A 367 7.46 20.22 47.86
CA GLY A 367 8.29 20.10 46.66
C GLY A 367 7.75 20.88 45.45
N LEU A 368 8.17 20.46 44.26
CA LEU A 368 7.70 21.02 42.99
C LEU A 368 6.40 20.35 42.54
N LYS A 369 5.44 21.15 42.05
CA LYS A 369 4.15 20.68 41.54
C LYS A 369 3.76 21.37 40.24
N SER A 370 3.02 20.67 39.38
CA SER A 370 2.44 21.27 38.16
C SER A 370 1.32 22.27 38.49
N CYS A 371 1.23 23.36 37.75
CA CYS A 371 0.14 24.34 37.83
C CYS A 371 -0.34 24.86 36.47
N GLY A 372 0.34 24.49 35.37
CA GLY A 372 0.01 24.88 34.00
C GLY A 372 -0.09 23.71 33.02
N GLY A 373 -0.55 24.02 31.81
CA GLY A 373 -0.68 23.05 30.72
C GLY A 373 0.68 22.57 30.22
N ARG A 374 1.53 23.52 29.82
CA ARG A 374 2.97 23.31 29.63
C ARG A 374 3.67 23.51 30.97
N VAL A 375 4.45 22.53 31.39
CA VAL A 375 5.02 22.46 32.74
C VAL A 375 6.49 22.86 32.74
N LEU A 376 7.29 22.26 31.87
CA LEU A 376 8.69 22.62 31.67
C LEU A 376 9.13 22.37 30.24
N THR A 377 10.27 22.94 29.87
CA THR A 377 10.94 22.72 28.59
C THR A 377 12.37 22.28 28.84
N VAL A 378 12.76 21.12 28.34
CA VAL A 378 14.15 20.64 28.37
C VAL A 378 14.81 21.04 27.06
N SER A 379 15.83 21.89 27.13
CA SER A 379 16.59 22.33 25.95
C SER A 379 18.05 21.89 26.02
N VAL A 380 18.57 21.40 24.91
CA VAL A 380 19.96 20.95 24.76
C VAL A 380 20.59 21.59 23.54
N VAL A 381 21.85 22.01 23.68
CA VAL A 381 22.72 22.41 22.57
C VAL A 381 23.75 21.30 22.30
N GLY A 382 23.83 20.84 21.06
CA GLY A 382 24.76 19.80 20.60
C GLY A 382 25.34 20.08 19.22
N ASP A 383 26.16 19.16 18.72
CA ASP A 383 26.74 19.23 17.37
C ASP A 383 25.76 18.84 16.26
N SER A 384 24.75 18.03 16.60
CA SER A 384 23.68 17.61 15.71
C SER A 384 22.32 17.66 16.42
N PHE A 385 21.22 17.73 15.66
CA PHE A 385 19.89 17.62 16.24
C PHE A 385 19.66 16.25 16.88
N PHE A 386 20.22 15.19 16.30
CA PHE A 386 20.15 13.82 16.85
C PHE A 386 20.75 13.76 18.24
N ASP A 387 21.97 14.30 18.44
CA ASP A 387 22.63 14.31 19.75
C ASP A 387 21.85 15.15 20.77
N ALA A 388 21.39 16.33 20.36
CA ALA A 388 20.63 17.22 21.25
C ALA A 388 19.32 16.57 21.72
N LEU A 389 18.54 15.98 20.81
CA LEU A 389 17.28 15.31 21.14
C LEU A 389 17.48 14.01 21.92
N ARG A 390 18.51 13.21 21.59
CA ARG A 390 18.86 12.02 22.37
C ARG A 390 19.09 12.38 23.84
N ILE A 391 19.87 13.44 24.11
CA ILE A 391 20.13 13.92 25.47
C ILE A 391 18.84 14.46 26.13
N CYS A 392 17.99 15.20 25.39
CA CYS A 392 16.68 15.61 25.89
C CYS A 392 15.86 14.39 26.35
N TYR A 393 15.73 13.37 25.50
CA TYR A 393 14.91 12.19 25.79
C TYR A 393 15.49 11.33 26.91
N GLU A 394 16.80 11.08 26.92
CA GLU A 394 17.48 10.39 28.02
C GLU A 394 17.24 11.09 29.36
N PHE A 395 17.28 12.42 29.38
CA PHE A 395 16.97 13.19 30.59
C PHE A 395 15.50 13.11 30.97
N LEU A 396 14.58 13.24 30.02
CA LEU A 396 13.13 13.19 30.26
C LEU A 396 12.70 11.86 30.91
N GLU A 397 13.31 10.73 30.54
CA GLU A 397 13.07 9.42 31.17
C GLU A 397 13.46 9.37 32.65
N THR A 398 14.31 10.28 33.13
CA THR A 398 14.69 10.36 34.54
C THR A 398 13.68 11.14 35.39
N ILE A 399 12.85 11.98 34.77
CA ILE A 399 11.89 12.84 35.46
C ILE A 399 10.70 11.99 35.93
N GLN A 400 10.39 12.07 37.22
CA GLN A 400 9.20 11.45 37.79
C GLN A 400 8.09 12.48 37.85
N PHE A 401 7.23 12.47 36.83
CA PHE A 401 6.06 13.31 36.75
C PHE A 401 4.83 12.46 36.40
N GLU A 402 4.08 12.06 37.43
CA GLU A 402 2.85 11.30 37.26
C GLU A 402 1.87 12.12 36.40
N ASN A 403 1.32 11.54 35.33
CA ASN A 403 0.48 12.27 34.37
C ASN A 403 1.18 13.41 33.61
N GLY A 404 2.52 13.42 33.53
CA GLY A 404 3.26 14.17 32.52
C GLY A 404 3.32 13.44 31.18
N PHE A 405 3.46 14.17 30.09
CA PHE A 405 3.80 13.61 28.78
C PHE A 405 4.61 14.60 27.93
N TRP A 406 5.28 14.07 26.91
CA TRP A 406 6.03 14.82 25.89
C TRP A 406 5.97 14.06 24.56
N ARG A 407 6.30 14.73 23.46
CA ARG A 407 6.43 14.13 22.13
C ARG A 407 7.82 13.54 21.92
N ARG A 408 7.92 12.34 21.36
CA ARG A 408 9.20 11.64 21.04
C ARG A 408 9.69 11.88 19.61
N ASP A 409 8.97 12.68 18.84
CA ASP A 409 9.20 12.96 17.42
C ASP A 409 9.51 14.45 17.14
N ILE A 410 10.01 15.20 18.13
CA ILE A 410 10.44 16.58 17.90
C ILE A 410 11.60 16.55 16.91
N GLY A 411 11.52 17.36 15.85
CA GLY A 411 12.49 17.41 14.75
C GLY A 411 12.32 16.34 13.66
N HIS A 412 11.26 15.52 13.67
CA HIS A 412 11.08 14.42 12.71
C HIS A 412 10.98 14.84 11.23
N HIS A 413 10.68 16.11 10.93
CA HIS A 413 10.68 16.64 9.55
C HIS A 413 12.09 16.87 8.99
N VAL A 414 13.09 17.01 9.86
CA VAL A 414 14.46 17.41 9.49
C VAL A 414 15.46 16.30 9.80
N ILE A 415 15.14 15.44 10.78
CA ILE A 415 15.95 14.30 11.17
C ILE A 415 15.32 13.06 10.54
N PRO A 416 15.99 12.39 9.59
CA PRO A 416 15.52 11.10 9.12
C PRO A 416 15.39 10.17 10.33
N ARG A 417 14.22 9.55 10.50
CA ARG A 417 13.92 8.62 11.60
C ARG A 417 15.05 7.59 11.70
N ALA A 418 15.55 7.36 12.91
CA ALA A 418 16.39 6.19 13.17
C ALA A 418 15.57 4.95 12.79
N VAL A 419 16.05 4.24 11.78
CA VAL A 419 15.34 3.11 11.18
C VAL A 419 15.49 1.93 12.13
N ASP A 420 14.42 1.52 12.80
CA ASP A 420 14.39 0.23 13.46
C ASP A 420 14.40 -0.88 12.38
N TYR A 421 14.87 -2.09 12.70
CA TYR A 421 14.78 -3.20 11.73
C TYR A 421 13.32 -3.43 11.29
N SER A 422 12.34 -3.12 12.15
CA SER A 422 10.91 -3.10 11.79
C SER A 422 10.53 -2.02 10.78
N ASP A 423 11.24 -0.89 10.73
CA ASP A 423 11.07 0.14 9.69
C ASP A 423 11.66 -0.28 8.34
N SER A 424 12.53 -1.31 8.31
CA SER A 424 12.86 -1.99 7.04
C SER A 424 11.66 -2.79 6.50
N GLY A 425 10.62 -2.98 7.31
CA GLY A 425 9.44 -3.78 7.02
C GLY A 425 9.48 -5.19 7.61
N VAL A 426 10.34 -5.42 8.61
CA VAL A 426 10.54 -6.75 9.25
C VAL A 426 10.02 -6.81 10.69
N ASP A 427 8.92 -7.51 10.94
CA ASP A 427 8.31 -7.65 12.26
C ASP A 427 8.86 -8.86 13.04
N ILE A 428 9.87 -8.61 13.87
CA ILE A 428 10.50 -9.63 14.73
C ILE A 428 9.49 -10.22 15.74
N SER A 429 8.51 -9.44 16.18
CA SER A 429 7.52 -9.90 17.18
C SER A 429 6.55 -10.91 16.58
N GLU A 430 6.08 -10.67 15.36
CA GLU A 430 5.27 -11.61 14.60
C GLU A 430 6.04 -12.88 14.23
N GLY A 431 7.35 -12.74 13.91
CA GLY A 431 8.23 -13.88 13.70
C GLY A 431 8.35 -14.79 14.93
N ASN A 432 8.54 -14.22 16.13
CA ASN A 432 8.58 -14.98 17.37
C ASN A 432 7.24 -15.68 17.67
N GLN A 433 6.12 -14.99 17.44
CA GLN A 433 4.80 -15.56 17.66
C GLN A 433 4.50 -16.73 16.71
N LEU A 434 4.97 -16.65 15.46
CA LEU A 434 4.87 -17.74 14.50
C LEU A 434 5.58 -19.01 15.00
N VAL A 435 6.80 -18.88 15.57
CA VAL A 435 7.55 -20.01 16.14
C VAL A 435 6.74 -20.71 17.22
N ASP A 436 6.08 -19.96 18.09
CA ASP A 436 5.19 -20.51 19.13
C ASP A 436 3.97 -21.23 18.53
N ASP A 437 3.35 -20.67 17.48
CA ASP A 437 2.17 -21.23 16.83
C ASP A 437 2.44 -22.58 16.12
N ILE A 438 3.66 -22.79 15.60
CA ILE A 438 4.04 -24.01 14.85
C ILE A 438 4.70 -25.09 15.70
N LYS A 439 5.20 -24.74 16.90
CA LYS A 439 6.00 -25.61 17.78
C LYS A 439 5.38 -27.01 18.00
N GLY A 440 4.06 -27.07 18.22
CA GLY A 440 3.35 -28.34 18.42
C GLY A 440 3.32 -29.23 17.18
N SER A 441 3.18 -28.63 15.99
CA SER A 441 3.15 -29.37 14.72
C SER A 441 4.51 -29.98 14.42
N CYS A 442 5.57 -29.22 14.65
CA CYS A 442 6.94 -29.70 14.42
C CYS A 442 7.37 -30.75 15.44
N ALA A 443 7.01 -30.58 16.72
CA ALA A 443 7.27 -31.57 17.76
C ALA A 443 6.64 -32.94 17.44
N ALA A 444 5.48 -32.97 16.77
CA ALA A 444 4.84 -34.22 16.35
C ALA A 444 5.67 -35.02 15.33
N THR A 445 6.54 -34.36 14.55
CA THR A 445 7.37 -35.00 13.51
C THR A 445 8.61 -35.72 14.06
N LYS A 446 8.89 -35.60 15.36
CA LYS A 446 10.14 -36.06 15.96
C LYS A 446 10.38 -37.56 15.76
N ILE A 447 11.59 -37.91 15.32
CA ILE A 447 12.07 -39.29 15.20
C ILE A 447 13.37 -39.49 16.01
N PRO A 448 13.80 -40.74 16.31
CA PRO A 448 15.05 -40.99 17.00
C PRO A 448 16.26 -40.33 16.32
N GLY A 449 17.14 -39.71 17.11
CA GLY A 449 18.32 -39.01 16.62
C GLY A 449 18.09 -37.59 16.11
N THR A 450 16.88 -37.03 16.23
CA THR A 450 16.57 -35.64 15.87
C THR A 450 16.21 -34.81 17.10
N ASP A 451 16.71 -33.58 17.18
CA ASP A 451 16.37 -32.63 18.23
C ASP A 451 15.10 -31.81 17.90
N ALA A 452 14.52 -31.16 18.92
CA ALA A 452 13.36 -30.30 18.76
C ALA A 452 13.73 -28.93 18.18
N ILE A 453 12.77 -28.28 17.51
CA ILE A 453 12.92 -26.94 16.92
C ILE A 453 13.36 -25.89 17.96
N GLY A 454 14.32 -25.05 17.58
CA GLY A 454 14.67 -23.85 18.35
C GLY A 454 15.97 -23.12 18.00
N GLY A 455 16.74 -23.56 16.99
CA GLY A 455 17.95 -22.87 16.54
C GLY A 455 18.06 -22.78 15.02
N PHE A 456 18.84 -21.84 14.52
CA PHE A 456 19.20 -21.68 13.09
C PHE A 456 19.90 -22.92 12.47
N GLY A 457 20.13 -23.96 13.25
CA GLY A 457 20.66 -25.25 12.83
C GLY A 457 20.15 -26.39 13.70
N ALA A 458 20.16 -27.60 13.14
CA ALA A 458 19.70 -28.81 13.82
C ALA A 458 20.84 -29.84 13.92
N ILE A 459 20.85 -30.61 15.02
CA ILE A 459 21.76 -31.73 15.22
C ILE A 459 21.04 -33.02 14.84
N LEU A 460 21.73 -33.87 14.08
CA LEU A 460 21.28 -35.21 13.70
C LEU A 460 22.24 -36.25 14.28
N ASN A 461 21.80 -36.97 15.31
CA ASN A 461 22.54 -38.09 15.90
C ASN A 461 22.22 -39.39 15.14
N LEU A 462 23.15 -39.79 14.26
CA LEU A 462 22.96 -40.95 13.40
C LEU A 462 22.99 -42.29 14.15
N ASP A 463 23.72 -42.37 15.27
CA ASP A 463 23.73 -43.58 16.12
C ASP A 463 22.36 -43.82 16.76
N GLU A 464 21.73 -42.77 17.26
CA GLU A 464 20.38 -42.83 17.83
C GLU A 464 19.30 -43.06 16.76
N ALA A 465 19.52 -42.55 15.53
CA ALA A 465 18.68 -42.85 14.38
C ALA A 465 18.85 -44.29 13.85
N GLY A 466 19.73 -45.09 14.48
CA GLY A 466 19.92 -46.52 14.20
C GLY A 466 20.95 -46.83 13.11
N TYR A 467 21.83 -45.88 12.77
CA TYR A 467 22.90 -46.06 11.79
C TYR A 467 24.26 -46.26 12.46
N ARG A 468 25.10 -47.13 11.90
CA ARG A 468 26.46 -47.41 12.41
C ARG A 468 27.56 -46.89 11.49
N ASN A 469 27.41 -47.04 10.18
CA ASN A 469 28.36 -46.50 9.21
C ASN A 469 27.60 -45.92 8.00
N PRO A 470 26.83 -44.84 8.22
CA PRO A 470 25.97 -44.29 7.20
C PRO A 470 26.73 -43.53 6.11
N SER A 471 26.10 -43.44 4.94
CA SER A 471 26.29 -42.36 3.98
C SER A 471 25.06 -41.44 4.04
N LEU A 472 25.31 -40.13 3.96
CA LEU A 472 24.25 -39.14 3.88
C LEU A 472 23.93 -38.81 2.43
N VAL A 473 22.65 -38.54 2.17
CA VAL A 473 22.15 -38.02 0.91
C VAL A 473 21.40 -36.73 1.24
N ILE A 474 21.68 -35.67 0.50
CA ILE A 474 21.13 -34.34 0.73
C ILE A 474 20.48 -33.88 -0.57
N GLY A 475 19.27 -33.34 -0.46
CA GLY A 475 18.47 -32.87 -1.59
C GLY A 475 17.77 -31.57 -1.22
N MET A 476 17.80 -30.58 -2.12
CA MET A 476 17.20 -29.27 -1.91
C MET A 476 16.46 -28.84 -3.16
N ASP A 477 15.23 -28.38 -3.00
CA ASP A 477 14.39 -27.87 -4.08
C ASP A 477 13.30 -26.92 -3.52
N GLY A 478 12.54 -26.29 -4.40
CA GLY A 478 11.43 -25.41 -4.08
C GLY A 478 10.13 -25.74 -4.81
N VAL A 479 9.07 -25.04 -4.45
CA VAL A 479 7.75 -25.21 -5.08
C VAL A 479 7.62 -24.39 -6.37
N GLY A 480 8.33 -23.27 -6.48
CA GLY A 480 8.35 -22.42 -7.65
C GLY A 480 6.97 -21.81 -7.98
N THR A 481 6.69 -21.58 -9.27
CA THR A 481 5.52 -20.77 -9.69
C THR A 481 4.14 -21.40 -9.43
N LYS A 482 4.06 -22.60 -8.83
CA LYS A 482 2.80 -23.16 -8.31
C LYS A 482 2.24 -22.30 -7.15
N LEU A 483 3.11 -21.63 -6.39
CA LEU A 483 2.75 -20.69 -5.32
C LEU A 483 1.80 -19.58 -5.78
N GLU A 484 1.95 -19.12 -7.03
CA GLU A 484 1.11 -18.08 -7.62
C GLU A 484 -0.35 -18.53 -7.82
N ILE A 485 -0.56 -19.78 -8.24
CA ILE A 485 -1.90 -20.34 -8.40
C ILE A 485 -2.54 -20.54 -7.02
N ALA A 486 -1.76 -21.05 -6.06
CA ALA A 486 -2.20 -21.25 -4.68
C ALA A 486 -2.61 -19.94 -4.01
N SER A 487 -1.83 -18.87 -4.20
CA SER A 487 -2.12 -17.53 -3.67
C SER A 487 -3.38 -16.94 -4.29
N GLN A 488 -3.54 -17.04 -5.62
CA GLN A 488 -4.75 -16.56 -6.32
C GLN A 488 -6.03 -17.30 -5.89
N ALA A 489 -5.91 -18.58 -5.53
CA ALA A 489 -7.03 -19.40 -5.09
C ALA A 489 -7.25 -19.40 -3.57
N ASN A 490 -6.33 -18.79 -2.79
CA ASN A 490 -6.28 -18.87 -1.33
C ASN A 490 -6.31 -20.32 -0.79
N LYS A 491 -5.51 -21.21 -1.41
CA LYS A 491 -5.41 -22.65 -1.07
C LYS A 491 -3.95 -23.03 -0.83
N LEU A 492 -3.50 -22.92 0.42
CA LEU A 492 -2.08 -23.03 0.81
C LEU A 492 -1.74 -24.33 1.54
N ASP A 493 -2.76 -25.08 1.97
CA ASP A 493 -2.67 -26.26 2.84
C ASP A 493 -2.09 -27.51 2.16
N GLY A 494 -1.98 -27.52 0.83
CA GLY A 494 -1.30 -28.58 0.06
C GLY A 494 0.18 -28.33 -0.24
N LEU A 495 0.68 -27.11 -0.02
CA LEU A 495 1.99 -26.69 -0.54
C LEU A 495 3.18 -27.33 0.21
N GLY A 496 2.98 -27.76 1.46
CA GLY A 496 4.02 -28.47 2.18
C GLY A 496 4.29 -29.86 1.62
N TYR A 497 3.27 -30.54 1.09
CA TYR A 497 3.44 -31.80 0.36
C TYR A 497 4.20 -31.62 -0.94
N ASP A 498 3.93 -30.51 -1.65
CA ASP A 498 4.71 -30.14 -2.83
C ASP A 498 6.18 -29.93 -2.46
N LEU A 499 6.46 -29.14 -1.42
CA LEU A 499 7.83 -28.85 -1.00
C LEU A 499 8.59 -30.12 -0.55
N VAL A 500 8.01 -30.86 0.38
CA VAL A 500 8.62 -32.07 0.93
C VAL A 500 8.77 -33.12 -0.17
N GLY A 501 7.75 -33.27 -1.02
CA GLY A 501 7.76 -34.19 -2.15
C GLY A 501 8.90 -33.90 -3.12
N MET A 502 9.15 -32.63 -3.46
CA MET A 502 10.25 -32.28 -4.36
C MET A 502 11.63 -32.72 -3.84
N CYS A 503 11.86 -32.71 -2.52
CA CYS A 503 13.16 -33.10 -1.95
C CYS A 503 13.22 -34.58 -1.56
N VAL A 504 12.22 -35.09 -0.83
CA VAL A 504 12.20 -36.46 -0.31
C VAL A 504 12.21 -37.48 -1.44
N ASN A 505 11.48 -37.22 -2.50
CA ASN A 505 11.40 -38.12 -3.64
C ASN A 505 12.75 -38.25 -4.38
N ASP A 506 13.58 -37.20 -4.37
CA ASP A 506 14.94 -37.25 -4.91
C ASP A 506 15.90 -38.03 -3.99
N ILE A 507 15.78 -37.86 -2.66
CA ILE A 507 16.58 -38.61 -1.68
C ILE A 507 16.41 -40.12 -1.85
N ILE A 508 15.16 -40.59 -2.02
CA ILE A 508 14.90 -42.02 -2.18
C ILE A 508 15.40 -42.58 -3.51
N CYS A 509 15.64 -41.72 -4.53
CA CYS A 509 16.26 -42.15 -5.78
C CYS A 509 17.71 -42.64 -5.60
N HIS A 510 18.35 -42.30 -4.48
CA HIS A 510 19.67 -42.80 -4.06
C HIS A 510 19.59 -44.01 -3.10
N GLY A 511 18.38 -44.44 -2.74
CA GLY A 511 18.13 -45.50 -1.77
C GLY A 511 18.31 -45.09 -0.30
N ALA A 512 18.33 -43.79 -0.01
CA ALA A 512 18.39 -43.27 1.36
C ALA A 512 16.99 -43.12 1.96
N ARG A 513 16.87 -43.38 3.27
CA ARG A 513 15.68 -43.04 4.04
C ARG A 513 15.75 -41.57 4.45
N PRO A 514 14.69 -40.75 4.24
CA PRO A 514 14.60 -39.41 4.80
C PRO A 514 14.71 -39.44 6.33
N LEU A 515 15.43 -38.47 6.93
CA LEU A 515 15.57 -38.35 8.37
C LEU A 515 15.19 -36.97 8.88
N ALA A 516 15.71 -35.91 8.25
CA ALA A 516 15.49 -34.54 8.65
C ALA A 516 15.09 -33.68 7.45
N PHE A 517 14.25 -32.69 7.70
CA PHE A 517 13.80 -31.71 6.74
C PHE A 517 13.95 -30.31 7.33
N LEU A 518 14.46 -29.38 6.52
CA LEU A 518 14.50 -27.96 6.83
C LEU A 518 13.73 -27.16 5.78
N ASP A 519 12.94 -26.19 6.21
CA ASP A 519 12.21 -25.27 5.33
C ASP A 519 12.81 -23.86 5.30
N TYR A 520 12.59 -23.17 4.19
CA TYR A 520 12.97 -21.78 3.97
C TYR A 520 11.76 -21.06 3.40
N TYR A 521 11.02 -20.38 4.27
CA TYR A 521 9.83 -19.58 3.93
C TYR A 521 10.24 -18.12 3.85
N VAL A 522 10.09 -17.50 2.68
CA VAL A 522 10.42 -16.07 2.51
C VAL A 522 9.21 -15.32 2.02
N THR A 523 8.99 -14.11 2.53
CA THR A 523 7.88 -13.25 2.12
C THR A 523 8.28 -11.78 2.10
N GLY A 524 7.66 -10.98 1.23
CA GLY A 524 7.81 -9.52 1.27
C GLY A 524 7.05 -8.89 2.43
N LYS A 525 5.99 -9.54 2.92
CA LYS A 525 5.34 -9.23 4.20
C LYS A 525 4.77 -10.48 4.86
N LEU A 526 5.05 -10.70 6.14
CA LEU A 526 4.61 -11.87 6.89
C LEU A 526 3.11 -11.81 7.15
N ASN A 527 2.40 -12.80 6.59
CA ASN A 527 1.06 -13.16 7.01
C ASN A 527 1.15 -14.42 7.88
N ARG A 528 1.09 -14.23 9.21
CA ARG A 528 1.22 -15.31 10.18
C ARG A 528 0.24 -16.46 9.94
N LYS A 529 -1.00 -16.17 9.55
CA LYS A 529 -2.03 -17.19 9.30
C LYS A 529 -1.65 -18.10 8.12
N ASP A 530 -1.13 -17.52 7.06
CA ASP A 530 -0.74 -18.25 5.86
C ASP A 530 0.52 -19.08 6.12
N ALA A 531 1.51 -18.48 6.79
CA ALA A 531 2.74 -19.17 7.20
C ALA A 531 2.44 -20.38 8.10
N VAL A 532 1.54 -20.23 9.10
CA VAL A 532 1.10 -21.35 9.95
C VAL A 532 0.45 -22.47 9.12
N THR A 533 -0.39 -22.12 8.14
CA THR A 533 -1.03 -23.10 7.25
C THR A 533 0.00 -23.89 6.45
N VAL A 534 0.97 -23.19 5.85
CA VAL A 534 2.02 -23.80 5.02
C VAL A 534 2.94 -24.69 5.87
N ILE A 535 3.43 -24.20 7.01
CA ILE A 535 4.35 -24.96 7.86
C ILE A 535 3.65 -26.20 8.45
N LYS A 536 2.37 -26.11 8.80
CA LYS A 536 1.57 -27.29 9.18
C LYS A 536 1.48 -28.31 8.05
N SER A 537 1.30 -27.85 6.81
CA SER A 537 1.35 -28.73 5.63
C SER A 537 2.71 -29.42 5.49
N ILE A 538 3.82 -28.71 5.72
CA ILE A 538 5.18 -29.27 5.67
C ILE A 538 5.37 -30.33 6.75
N ALA A 539 4.96 -30.04 7.99
CA ALA A 539 5.04 -30.99 9.11
C ALA A 539 4.25 -32.27 8.83
N ASN A 540 3.03 -32.16 8.28
CA ASN A 540 2.21 -33.30 7.89
C ASN A 540 2.87 -34.14 6.78
N ALA A 541 3.45 -33.49 5.78
CA ALA A 541 4.18 -34.16 4.71
C ALA A 541 5.47 -34.86 5.20
N CYS A 542 6.17 -34.26 6.18
CA CYS A 542 7.32 -34.88 6.85
C CYS A 542 6.92 -36.14 7.62
N LEU A 543 5.83 -36.08 8.40
CA LEU A 543 5.24 -37.24 9.09
C LEU A 543 4.87 -38.38 8.13
N GLU A 544 4.24 -38.04 7.01
CA GLU A 544 3.89 -39.00 5.98
C GLU A 544 5.13 -39.61 5.32
N SER A 545 6.18 -38.82 5.12
CA SER A 545 7.47 -39.27 4.56
C SER A 545 8.34 -40.06 5.55
N GLY A 546 8.08 -39.94 6.86
CA GLY A 546 8.86 -40.57 7.92
C GLY A 546 10.13 -39.83 8.30
N CYS A 547 10.18 -38.50 8.13
CA CYS A 547 11.26 -37.63 8.58
C CYS A 547 10.77 -36.56 9.57
N ALA A 548 11.69 -36.00 10.34
CA ALA A 548 11.40 -34.88 11.23
C ALA A 548 11.56 -33.54 10.51
N LEU A 549 10.65 -32.60 10.78
CA LEU A 549 10.85 -31.18 10.49
C LEU A 549 11.68 -30.59 11.64
N VAL A 550 12.98 -30.43 11.41
CA VAL A 550 13.97 -30.14 12.47
C VAL A 550 14.26 -28.64 12.66
N GLY A 551 13.77 -27.80 11.75
CA GLY A 551 13.96 -26.36 11.79
C GLY A 551 13.89 -25.76 10.40
N GLY A 552 14.15 -24.47 10.31
CA GLY A 552 14.04 -23.71 9.07
C GLY A 552 14.15 -22.22 9.34
N GLU A 553 14.05 -21.41 8.30
CA GLU A 553 14.01 -19.96 8.43
C GLU A 553 12.69 -19.42 7.86
N THR A 554 12.03 -18.55 8.62
CA THR A 554 10.96 -17.69 8.10
C THR A 554 11.49 -16.27 8.02
N ALA A 555 11.79 -15.79 6.81
CA ALA A 555 12.35 -14.46 6.60
C ALA A 555 11.36 -13.49 5.94
N GLU A 556 11.23 -12.31 6.51
CA GLU A 556 10.58 -11.17 5.87
C GLU A 556 11.66 -10.37 5.11
N MET A 557 11.56 -10.28 3.79
CA MET A 557 12.56 -9.66 2.90
C MET A 557 11.95 -8.53 2.05
N PRO A 558 11.44 -7.46 2.68
CA PRO A 558 10.90 -6.29 2.00
C PRO A 558 11.96 -5.66 1.09
N GLY A 559 11.56 -5.34 -0.15
CA GLY A 559 12.45 -4.78 -1.17
C GLY A 559 13.11 -5.81 -2.09
N VAL A 560 13.21 -7.08 -1.68
CA VAL A 560 13.51 -8.21 -2.58
C VAL A 560 12.20 -8.77 -3.14
N TYR A 561 11.21 -8.98 -2.27
CA TYR A 561 9.86 -9.41 -2.63
C TYR A 561 8.88 -8.26 -2.43
N ASN A 562 7.85 -8.17 -3.29
CA ASN A 562 6.72 -7.29 -3.06
C ASN A 562 5.88 -7.80 -1.86
N LYS A 563 5.06 -6.94 -1.26
CA LYS A 563 4.27 -7.26 -0.04
C LYS A 563 3.41 -8.53 -0.13
N GLU A 564 2.99 -8.92 -1.33
CA GLU A 564 2.13 -10.09 -1.57
C GLU A 564 2.92 -11.30 -2.12
N GLN A 565 4.21 -11.13 -2.42
CA GLN A 565 5.06 -12.17 -2.98
C GLN A 565 5.80 -12.90 -1.88
N TRP A 566 5.94 -14.21 -2.09
CA TRP A 566 6.60 -15.12 -1.18
C TRP A 566 7.14 -16.32 -1.96
N ASP A 567 8.12 -17.00 -1.37
CA ASP A 567 8.77 -18.17 -1.94
C ASP A 567 8.97 -19.24 -0.87
N LEU A 568 9.11 -20.48 -1.32
CA LEU A 568 9.20 -21.65 -0.46
C LEU A 568 10.22 -22.65 -1.02
N ALA A 569 11.28 -22.87 -0.25
CA ALA A 569 12.33 -23.85 -0.52
C ALA A 569 12.55 -24.75 0.70
N GLY A 570 13.20 -25.89 0.48
CA GLY A 570 13.37 -26.90 1.52
C GLY A 570 14.54 -27.82 1.23
N CYS A 571 15.09 -28.41 2.28
CA CYS A 571 16.25 -29.29 2.25
C CYS A 571 15.94 -30.56 3.04
N CYS A 572 16.07 -31.71 2.39
CA CYS A 572 15.95 -33.01 3.02
C CYS A 572 17.33 -33.65 3.19
N ILE A 573 17.55 -34.21 4.38
CA ILE A 573 18.71 -35.03 4.71
C ILE A 573 18.22 -36.45 4.95
N GLY A 574 18.73 -37.39 4.17
CA GLY A 574 18.51 -38.82 4.35
C GLY A 574 19.80 -39.57 4.65
N ALA A 575 19.65 -40.79 5.14
CA ALA A 575 20.77 -41.69 5.39
C ALA A 575 20.49 -43.10 4.88
N LYS A 576 21.58 -43.81 4.61
CA LYS A 576 21.60 -45.24 4.32
C LYS A 576 22.88 -45.85 4.84
N GLU A 577 22.88 -47.13 5.16
CA GLU A 577 24.13 -47.80 5.53
C GLU A 577 25.06 -47.94 4.31
N LYS A 578 26.38 -47.85 4.51
CA LYS A 578 27.35 -48.11 3.43
C LYS A 578 27.25 -49.53 2.88
N SER A 579 26.73 -50.48 3.65
CA SER A 579 26.46 -51.85 3.21
C SER A 579 25.23 -51.96 2.31
N GLU A 580 24.31 -51.00 2.34
CA GLU A 580 23.15 -50.96 1.45
C GLU A 580 23.57 -50.50 0.05
N ALA A 581 22.89 -51.00 -0.99
CA ALA A 581 23.20 -50.65 -2.37
C ALA A 581 22.83 -49.18 -2.68
N THR A 582 23.67 -48.45 -3.41
CA THR A 582 23.37 -47.06 -3.85
C THR A 582 22.71 -47.11 -5.21
N LEU A 583 21.51 -46.55 -5.32
CA LEU A 583 20.85 -46.41 -6.60
C LEU A 583 21.40 -45.17 -7.36
N PRO A 584 21.46 -45.22 -8.70
CA PRO A 584 21.16 -46.37 -9.58
C PRO A 584 22.26 -47.45 -9.59
N LEU A 585 21.88 -48.72 -9.75
CA LEU A 585 22.75 -49.88 -9.94
C LEU A 585 23.13 -50.05 -11.41
N ILE A 586 23.86 -49.07 -11.94
CA ILE A 586 24.27 -48.95 -13.35
C ILE A 586 24.85 -50.26 -13.91
N GLU A 587 25.77 -50.89 -13.19
CA GLU A 587 26.45 -52.13 -13.63
C GLU A 587 25.54 -53.37 -13.64
N ARG A 588 24.35 -53.29 -13.03
CA ARG A 588 23.37 -54.39 -13.00
C ARG A 588 22.27 -54.21 -14.03
N MET A 589 22.21 -53.07 -14.72
CA MET A 589 21.19 -52.80 -15.72
C MET A 589 21.55 -53.45 -17.05
N ASN A 590 20.59 -54.16 -17.65
CA ASN A 590 20.77 -54.87 -18.91
C ASN A 590 19.67 -54.49 -19.90
N GLU A 591 19.89 -54.85 -21.18
CA GLU A 591 18.80 -54.91 -22.16
C GLU A 591 17.68 -55.84 -21.59
N GLU A 592 16.41 -55.52 -21.84
CA GLU A 592 15.21 -56.22 -21.32
C GLU A 592 14.78 -55.89 -19.88
N ASP A 593 15.56 -55.12 -19.09
CA ASP A 593 15.00 -54.55 -17.86
C ASP A 593 13.79 -53.67 -18.18
N VAL A 594 12.72 -53.80 -17.40
CA VAL A 594 11.45 -53.12 -17.68
C VAL A 594 11.39 -51.78 -16.95
N LEU A 595 10.64 -50.85 -17.54
CA LEU A 595 10.34 -49.55 -16.96
C LEU A 595 8.94 -49.60 -16.35
N ILE A 596 8.85 -49.35 -15.04
CA ILE A 596 7.58 -49.25 -14.33
C ILE A 596 7.30 -47.78 -14.02
N GLY A 597 6.27 -47.21 -14.64
CA GLY A 597 5.76 -45.88 -14.33
C GLY A 597 4.79 -45.95 -13.16
N VAL A 598 4.97 -45.10 -12.15
CA VAL A 598 4.12 -45.03 -10.96
C VAL A 598 3.27 -43.76 -11.01
N GLU A 599 1.99 -43.91 -10.73
CA GLU A 599 0.99 -42.84 -10.76
C GLU A 599 1.35 -41.64 -9.87
N SER A 600 1.11 -40.43 -10.39
CA SER A 600 1.09 -39.15 -9.66
C SER A 600 -0.33 -38.68 -9.35
N ASN A 601 -0.51 -37.84 -8.31
CA ASN A 601 -1.81 -37.23 -7.99
C ASN A 601 -2.25 -36.15 -9.00
N GLY A 602 -1.31 -35.56 -9.74
CA GLY A 602 -1.55 -34.41 -10.61
C GLY A 602 -0.25 -33.85 -11.17
N VAL A 603 -0.23 -32.54 -11.44
CA VAL A 603 0.96 -31.84 -11.94
C VAL A 603 1.93 -31.59 -10.78
N HIS A 604 3.19 -32.02 -10.94
CA HIS A 604 4.26 -31.68 -10.01
C HIS A 604 4.63 -30.19 -10.10
N SER A 605 5.35 -29.67 -9.10
CA SER A 605 5.66 -28.23 -8.96
C SER A 605 6.29 -27.56 -10.19
N ASN A 606 7.06 -28.32 -10.98
CA ASN A 606 7.67 -27.85 -12.22
C ASN A 606 6.67 -27.78 -13.40
N GLY A 607 6.79 -26.74 -14.24
CA GLY A 607 5.93 -26.50 -15.42
C GLY A 607 4.77 -25.52 -15.20
N PHE A 608 4.55 -25.04 -13.97
CA PHE A 608 3.47 -24.10 -13.65
C PHE A 608 3.59 -22.73 -14.34
N SER A 609 4.80 -22.31 -14.72
CA SER A 609 4.99 -21.10 -15.52
C SER A 609 4.31 -21.19 -16.89
N LEU A 610 4.37 -22.37 -17.53
CA LEU A 610 3.68 -22.63 -18.79
C LEU A 610 2.16 -22.70 -18.58
N ILE A 611 1.71 -23.39 -17.52
CA ILE A 611 0.27 -23.47 -17.18
C ILE A 611 -0.33 -22.08 -16.95
N ARG A 612 0.34 -21.21 -16.18
CA ARG A 612 -0.10 -19.83 -15.95
C ARG A 612 -0.21 -19.03 -17.25
N ARG A 613 0.75 -19.21 -18.16
CA ARG A 613 0.70 -18.58 -19.49
C ARG A 613 -0.51 -19.06 -20.30
N ILE A 614 -0.79 -20.36 -20.27
CA ILE A 614 -1.94 -20.96 -20.98
C ILE A 614 -3.27 -20.45 -20.41
N LEU A 615 -3.44 -20.43 -19.09
CA LEU A 615 -4.63 -19.89 -18.42
C LEU A 615 -4.86 -18.42 -18.82
N LYS A 616 -3.80 -17.60 -18.75
CA LYS A 616 -3.86 -16.18 -19.12
C LYS A 616 -4.22 -15.97 -20.59
N GLN A 617 -3.62 -16.73 -21.51
CA GLN A 617 -3.90 -16.62 -22.95
C GLN A 617 -5.34 -16.97 -23.30
N ASN A 618 -5.95 -17.87 -22.55
CA ASN A 618 -7.34 -18.31 -22.75
C ASN A 618 -8.35 -17.52 -21.91
N GLY A 619 -7.91 -16.51 -21.13
CA GLY A 619 -8.79 -15.71 -20.27
C GLY A 619 -9.46 -16.51 -19.15
N ILE A 620 -8.85 -17.62 -18.73
CA ILE A 620 -9.37 -18.51 -17.68
C ILE A 620 -8.75 -18.10 -16.35
N VAL A 621 -9.60 -17.87 -15.34
CA VAL A 621 -9.16 -17.63 -13.97
C VAL A 621 -9.09 -18.95 -13.21
N VAL A 622 -8.18 -19.07 -12.24
CA VAL A 622 -7.94 -20.33 -11.52
C VAL A 622 -9.16 -20.84 -10.74
N THR A 623 -10.09 -19.96 -10.41
CA THR A 623 -11.36 -20.27 -9.74
C THR A 623 -12.48 -20.67 -10.71
N SER A 624 -12.24 -20.70 -12.03
CA SER A 624 -13.22 -21.19 -13.00
C SER A 624 -13.50 -22.69 -12.83
N PRO A 625 -14.73 -23.16 -13.11
CA PRO A 625 -15.06 -24.58 -13.09
C PRO A 625 -14.16 -25.40 -14.02
N CYS A 626 -13.76 -26.59 -13.58
CA CYS A 626 -12.96 -27.52 -14.33
C CYS A 626 -13.84 -28.28 -15.34
N PRO A 627 -13.58 -28.25 -16.66
CA PRO A 627 -14.51 -28.76 -17.67
C PRO A 627 -14.84 -30.26 -17.59
N TRP A 628 -13.96 -31.07 -17.01
CA TRP A 628 -14.17 -32.51 -16.81
C TRP A 628 -14.61 -32.89 -15.39
N LYS A 629 -14.62 -31.93 -14.45
CA LYS A 629 -15.08 -32.06 -13.06
C LYS A 629 -15.77 -30.76 -12.64
N MET A 630 -17.01 -30.60 -13.07
CA MET A 630 -17.75 -29.32 -12.95
C MET A 630 -18.01 -28.88 -11.50
N ASP A 631 -17.88 -29.79 -10.54
CA ASP A 631 -17.93 -29.56 -9.10
C ASP A 631 -16.61 -29.03 -8.50
N GLN A 632 -15.54 -29.00 -9.30
CA GLN A 632 -14.20 -28.56 -8.91
C GLN A 632 -13.76 -27.37 -9.76
N THR A 633 -12.81 -26.58 -9.23
CA THR A 633 -12.18 -25.49 -9.97
C THR A 633 -10.87 -25.93 -10.64
N PHE A 634 -10.34 -25.13 -11.56
CA PHE A 634 -8.97 -25.35 -12.06
C PHE A 634 -7.93 -25.38 -10.94
N ALA A 635 -8.09 -24.55 -9.91
CA ALA A 635 -7.23 -24.55 -8.74
C ALA A 635 -7.29 -25.88 -7.98
N ASP A 636 -8.46 -26.51 -7.85
CA ASP A 636 -8.57 -27.83 -7.19
C ASP A 636 -7.80 -28.93 -7.92
N GLU A 637 -7.80 -28.91 -9.25
CA GLU A 637 -7.09 -29.91 -10.05
C GLU A 637 -5.58 -29.62 -10.10
N LEU A 638 -5.18 -28.36 -10.25
CA LEU A 638 -3.78 -27.95 -10.36
C LEU A 638 -3.05 -27.99 -9.01
N LEU A 639 -3.72 -27.70 -7.90
CA LEU A 639 -3.12 -27.66 -6.57
C LEU A 639 -3.21 -28.99 -5.83
N ARG A 640 -3.51 -30.09 -6.53
CA ARG A 640 -3.41 -31.42 -5.92
C ARG A 640 -2.00 -31.62 -5.36
N PRO A 641 -1.87 -32.02 -4.08
CA PRO A 641 -0.59 -32.26 -3.44
C PRO A 641 0.28 -33.27 -4.20
N THR A 642 1.56 -32.95 -4.36
CA THR A 642 2.55 -33.91 -4.87
C THR A 642 2.56 -35.17 -4.01
N LYS A 643 2.62 -36.33 -4.66
CA LYS A 643 2.58 -37.63 -3.98
C LYS A 643 3.94 -37.91 -3.32
N LEU A 644 3.90 -38.44 -2.10
CA LEU A 644 5.08 -38.83 -1.34
C LEU A 644 5.36 -40.32 -1.54
N TYR A 645 6.52 -40.65 -2.11
CA TYR A 645 6.83 -42.02 -2.53
C TYR A 645 7.69 -42.80 -1.52
N ALA A 646 8.19 -42.16 -0.46
CA ALA A 646 9.13 -42.78 0.48
C ALA A 646 8.58 -44.07 1.10
N LYS A 647 7.40 -44.02 1.75
CA LYS A 647 6.77 -45.22 2.33
C LYS A 647 6.29 -46.22 1.26
N LEU A 648 6.05 -45.77 0.03
CA LEU A 648 5.62 -46.64 -1.06
C LEU A 648 6.78 -47.50 -1.56
N LEU A 649 7.92 -46.88 -1.86
CA LEU A 649 9.01 -47.48 -2.63
C LEU A 649 10.19 -47.99 -1.79
N MET A 650 10.41 -47.50 -0.57
CA MET A 650 11.60 -47.86 0.20
C MET A 650 11.71 -49.36 0.51
N ASP A 651 10.58 -50.06 0.67
CA ASP A 651 10.58 -51.53 0.86
C ASP A 651 11.02 -52.28 -0.41
N LEU A 652 10.67 -51.76 -1.59
CA LEU A 652 11.05 -52.33 -2.88
C LEU A 652 12.53 -52.10 -3.15
N ILE A 653 13.00 -50.88 -2.84
CA ILE A 653 14.41 -50.48 -2.98
C ILE A 653 15.29 -51.33 -2.06
N LYS A 654 14.95 -51.42 -0.77
CA LYS A 654 15.72 -52.22 0.21
C LYS A 654 15.63 -53.73 -0.05
N GLY A 655 14.51 -54.19 -0.61
CA GLY A 655 14.34 -55.57 -1.05
C GLY A 655 15.16 -55.94 -2.30
N GLY A 656 15.87 -54.98 -2.92
CA GLY A 656 16.68 -55.22 -4.12
C GLY A 656 15.86 -55.50 -5.38
N LEU A 657 14.56 -55.15 -5.37
CA LEU A 657 13.66 -55.39 -6.51
C LEU A 657 13.81 -54.33 -7.61
N VAL A 658 14.51 -53.22 -7.33
CA VAL A 658 14.64 -52.07 -8.22
C VAL A 658 16.11 -51.77 -8.46
N LYS A 659 16.48 -51.54 -9.73
CA LYS A 659 17.84 -51.19 -10.16
C LYS A 659 18.06 -49.68 -10.26
N GLY A 660 17.00 -48.90 -10.45
CA GLY A 660 17.07 -47.44 -10.54
C GLY A 660 15.70 -46.80 -10.36
N VAL A 661 15.67 -45.57 -9.87
CA VAL A 661 14.44 -44.81 -9.59
C VAL A 661 14.65 -43.39 -10.07
N ALA A 662 13.80 -42.93 -10.98
CA ALA A 662 13.79 -41.55 -11.46
C ALA A 662 12.53 -40.84 -10.97
N HIS A 663 12.71 -39.77 -10.22
CA HIS A 663 11.64 -38.84 -9.88
C HIS A 663 11.33 -37.96 -11.10
N ILE A 664 10.05 -37.94 -11.51
CA ILE A 664 9.63 -37.25 -12.72
C ILE A 664 9.13 -35.86 -12.35
N THR A 665 9.98 -34.85 -12.51
CA THR A 665 9.69 -33.45 -12.18
C THR A 665 9.98 -32.54 -13.37
N GLY A 666 10.79 -31.49 -13.19
CA GLY A 666 11.25 -30.64 -14.28
C GLY A 666 12.11 -31.45 -15.25
N GLY A 667 11.88 -31.29 -16.55
CA GLY A 667 12.51 -32.14 -17.56
C GLY A 667 11.76 -33.45 -17.87
N GLY A 668 10.65 -33.73 -17.15
CA GLY A 668 9.70 -34.77 -17.49
C GLY A 668 10.33 -36.16 -17.66
N LEU A 669 9.77 -36.99 -18.52
CA LEU A 669 10.33 -38.33 -18.82
C LEU A 669 11.64 -38.22 -19.61
N VAL A 670 11.77 -37.20 -20.45
CA VAL A 670 12.87 -37.07 -21.42
C VAL A 670 14.20 -36.77 -20.75
N GLU A 671 14.21 -35.97 -19.68
CA GLU A 671 15.45 -35.56 -19.00
C GLU A 671 15.68 -36.28 -17.66
N ASN A 672 14.63 -36.74 -16.96
CA ASN A 672 14.79 -37.39 -15.66
C ASN A 672 15.16 -38.88 -15.77
N VAL A 673 14.51 -39.62 -16.68
CA VAL A 673 14.78 -41.06 -16.85
C VAL A 673 16.26 -41.33 -17.22
N PRO A 674 16.91 -40.57 -18.12
CA PRO A 674 18.33 -40.76 -18.42
C PRO A 674 19.28 -40.64 -17.23
N ARG A 675 18.91 -39.92 -16.16
CA ARG A 675 19.77 -39.72 -14.98
C ARG A 675 20.08 -41.02 -14.24
N VAL A 676 19.27 -42.06 -14.46
CA VAL A 676 19.44 -43.37 -13.81
C VAL A 676 19.97 -44.46 -14.73
N LEU A 677 20.30 -44.16 -15.99
CA LEU A 677 20.71 -45.16 -16.98
C LEU A 677 22.22 -45.19 -17.24
N PRO A 678 22.82 -46.35 -17.54
CA PRO A 678 24.18 -46.41 -18.08
C PRO A 678 24.23 -45.75 -19.47
N LYS A 679 25.41 -45.23 -19.85
CA LYS A 679 25.61 -44.55 -21.16
C LYS A 679 25.26 -45.40 -22.39
N HIS A 680 25.32 -46.74 -22.27
CA HIS A 680 25.09 -47.67 -23.37
C HIS A 680 23.63 -48.15 -23.50
N LEU A 681 22.75 -47.80 -22.56
CA LEU A 681 21.31 -48.13 -22.62
C LEU A 681 20.46 -46.88 -22.83
N ALA A 682 19.29 -47.09 -23.44
CA ALA A 682 18.25 -46.11 -23.63
C ALA A 682 16.91 -46.66 -23.11
N ALA A 683 16.07 -45.77 -22.57
CA ALA A 683 14.71 -46.09 -22.20
C ALA A 683 13.80 -45.99 -23.42
N VAL A 684 13.17 -47.11 -23.80
CA VAL A 684 12.09 -47.11 -24.80
C VAL A 684 10.77 -47.11 -24.06
N ILE A 685 10.03 -46.00 -24.13
CA ILE A 685 8.79 -45.75 -23.39
C ILE A 685 7.63 -45.72 -24.37
N LYS A 686 6.60 -46.53 -24.11
CA LYS A 686 5.33 -46.56 -24.82
C LYS A 686 4.40 -45.52 -24.20
N SER A 687 4.22 -44.39 -24.88
CA SER A 687 3.45 -43.25 -24.36
C SER A 687 1.94 -43.51 -24.22
N ASP A 688 1.43 -44.61 -24.78
CA ASP A 688 0.03 -45.06 -24.66
C ASP A 688 -0.17 -46.16 -23.59
N ALA A 689 0.85 -46.46 -22.78
CA ALA A 689 0.81 -47.56 -21.81
C ALA A 689 0.09 -47.22 -20.49
N TRP A 690 -0.24 -45.96 -20.25
CA TRP A 690 -1.02 -45.51 -19.09
C TRP A 690 -2.05 -44.47 -19.52
N GLU A 691 -3.06 -44.26 -18.67
CA GLU A 691 -4.06 -43.22 -18.90
C GLU A 691 -3.48 -41.85 -18.55
N ILE A 692 -3.31 -40.99 -19.55
CA ILE A 692 -2.91 -39.59 -19.32
C ILE A 692 -4.08 -38.84 -18.67
N PRO A 693 -3.89 -38.21 -17.50
CA PRO A 693 -4.95 -37.45 -16.84
C PRO A 693 -5.45 -36.28 -17.69
N GLU A 694 -6.74 -35.96 -17.56
CA GLU A 694 -7.43 -34.92 -18.35
C GLU A 694 -6.76 -33.54 -18.27
N ILE A 695 -6.16 -33.18 -17.13
CA ILE A 695 -5.44 -31.92 -16.99
C ILE A 695 -4.28 -31.78 -18.00
N PHE A 696 -3.54 -32.85 -18.30
CA PHE A 696 -2.44 -32.80 -19.26
C PHE A 696 -2.96 -32.76 -20.70
N LYS A 697 -4.04 -33.47 -21.01
CA LYS A 697 -4.73 -33.37 -22.31
C LYS A 697 -5.22 -31.94 -22.54
N TRP A 698 -5.77 -31.31 -21.50
CA TRP A 698 -6.24 -29.93 -21.54
C TRP A 698 -5.09 -28.93 -21.72
N ILE A 699 -3.99 -29.05 -20.96
CA ILE A 699 -2.80 -28.21 -21.09
C ILE A 699 -2.27 -28.28 -22.52
N GLN A 700 -2.16 -29.49 -23.06
CA GLN A 700 -1.69 -29.73 -24.42
C GLN A 700 -2.58 -29.04 -25.46
N SER A 701 -3.90 -29.17 -25.33
CA SER A 701 -4.86 -28.69 -26.34
C SER A 701 -5.07 -27.17 -26.29
N ASN A 702 -4.96 -26.56 -25.10
CA ASN A 702 -5.18 -25.12 -24.90
C ASN A 702 -3.89 -24.30 -24.89
N GLY A 703 -2.72 -24.96 -24.77
CA GLY A 703 -1.39 -24.35 -24.81
C GLY A 703 -0.61 -24.56 -26.10
N PRO A 704 -1.28 -24.98 -27.18
CA PRO A 704 -0.77 -25.88 -28.24
C PRO A 704 0.66 -26.39 -28.02
N VAL A 705 0.83 -27.28 -27.04
CA VAL A 705 2.14 -27.84 -26.68
C VAL A 705 2.35 -29.14 -27.45
N GLU A 706 3.48 -29.29 -28.16
CA GLU A 706 3.78 -30.54 -28.87
C GLU A 706 3.86 -31.74 -27.90
N PRO A 707 3.42 -32.95 -28.29
CA PRO A 707 3.51 -34.14 -27.43
C PRO A 707 4.89 -34.39 -26.83
N LYS A 708 5.95 -34.19 -27.63
CA LYS A 708 7.33 -34.31 -27.16
C LYS A 708 7.67 -33.28 -26.07
N GLU A 709 7.17 -32.06 -26.21
CA GLU A 709 7.35 -31.00 -25.23
C GLU A 709 6.53 -31.25 -23.96
N MET A 710 5.34 -31.87 -24.08
CA MET A 710 4.56 -32.32 -22.92
C MET A 710 5.37 -33.31 -22.06
N PHE A 711 5.96 -34.33 -22.68
CA PHE A 711 6.79 -35.33 -21.98
C PHE A 711 8.15 -34.80 -21.52
N ARG A 712 8.60 -33.65 -22.04
CA ARG A 712 9.79 -32.94 -21.58
C ARG A 712 9.49 -31.99 -20.42
N THR A 713 8.35 -31.32 -20.41
CA THR A 713 8.05 -30.32 -19.37
C THR A 713 7.32 -30.93 -18.18
N PHE A 714 6.43 -31.88 -18.42
CA PHE A 714 5.52 -32.40 -17.41
C PHE A 714 5.74 -33.88 -17.12
N ASN A 715 5.18 -34.29 -15.98
CA ASN A 715 5.18 -35.66 -15.52
C ASN A 715 4.09 -36.53 -16.20
N CYS A 716 3.13 -35.91 -16.87
CA CYS A 716 2.09 -36.56 -17.69
C CYS A 716 1.34 -37.73 -16.98
N GLY A 717 1.18 -37.64 -15.65
CA GLY A 717 0.51 -38.65 -14.84
C GLY A 717 1.42 -39.66 -14.14
N LEU A 718 2.73 -39.64 -14.43
CA LEU A 718 3.72 -40.51 -13.78
C LEU A 718 4.59 -39.70 -12.83
N GLY A 719 4.60 -40.01 -11.54
CA GLY A 719 5.47 -39.32 -10.58
C GLY A 719 6.84 -39.97 -10.42
N MET A 720 6.95 -41.27 -10.69
CA MET A 720 8.21 -42.04 -10.62
C MET A 720 8.33 -43.00 -11.80
N VAL A 721 9.57 -43.26 -12.23
CA VAL A 721 9.89 -44.36 -13.16
C VAL A 721 10.95 -45.26 -12.53
N LEU A 722 10.64 -46.54 -12.41
CA LEU A 722 11.52 -47.56 -11.84
C LEU A 722 12.14 -48.40 -12.96
N VAL A 723 13.43 -48.71 -12.85
CA VAL A 723 14.11 -49.74 -13.66
C VAL A 723 14.07 -51.04 -12.86
N VAL A 724 13.38 -52.04 -13.38
CA VAL A 724 13.07 -53.29 -12.66
C VAL A 724 13.55 -54.49 -13.49
N PRO A 725 14.21 -55.51 -12.89
CA PRO A 725 14.44 -56.77 -13.58
C PRO A 725 13.12 -57.35 -14.10
N ASN A 726 13.06 -57.82 -15.36
CA ASN A 726 11.81 -58.29 -15.95
C ASN A 726 11.11 -59.39 -15.12
N GLU A 727 11.87 -60.26 -14.45
CA GLU A 727 11.37 -61.30 -13.53
C GLU A 727 10.63 -60.74 -12.30
N PHE A 728 10.87 -59.48 -11.91
CA PHE A 728 10.20 -58.81 -10.79
C PHE A 728 9.13 -57.81 -11.23
N LYS A 729 8.81 -57.73 -12.52
CA LYS A 729 7.81 -56.80 -13.06
C LYS A 729 6.47 -56.90 -12.33
N ASP A 730 5.89 -58.11 -12.28
CA ASP A 730 4.54 -58.32 -11.75
C ASP A 730 4.49 -58.11 -10.22
N ILE A 731 5.48 -58.64 -9.49
CA ILE A 731 5.54 -58.46 -8.02
C ILE A 731 5.72 -56.99 -7.61
N VAL A 732 6.46 -56.19 -8.38
CA VAL A 732 6.62 -54.76 -8.11
C VAL A 732 5.29 -54.02 -8.34
N ILE A 733 4.61 -54.28 -9.46
CA ILE A 733 3.30 -53.67 -9.75
C ILE A 733 2.27 -54.06 -8.67
N GLU A 734 2.19 -55.34 -8.31
CA GLU A 734 1.26 -55.83 -7.27
C GLU A 734 1.51 -55.18 -5.90
N ARG A 735 2.78 -55.02 -5.50
CA ARG A 735 3.12 -54.37 -4.22
C ARG A 735 2.79 -52.88 -4.19
N ILE A 736 2.92 -52.19 -5.33
CA ILE A 736 2.53 -50.78 -5.45
C ILE A 736 0.99 -50.68 -5.40
N TYR A 737 0.29 -51.56 -6.12
CA TYR A 737 -1.17 -51.63 -6.12
C TYR A 737 -1.74 -51.93 -4.73
N ALA A 738 -1.11 -52.83 -3.96
CA ALA A 738 -1.50 -53.15 -2.58
C ALA A 738 -1.43 -51.93 -1.62
N LYS A 739 -0.71 -50.87 -2.00
CA LYS A 739 -0.65 -49.59 -1.28
C LYS A 739 -1.55 -48.51 -1.94
N ASN A 740 -2.60 -48.93 -2.66
CA ASN A 740 -3.61 -48.07 -3.32
C ASN A 740 -2.99 -47.05 -4.30
N THR A 741 -2.03 -47.49 -5.10
CA THR A 741 -1.38 -46.66 -6.13
C THR A 741 -1.28 -47.44 -7.43
N ASN A 742 -1.60 -46.81 -8.55
CA ASN A 742 -1.46 -47.45 -9.85
C ASN A 742 0.00 -47.45 -10.33
N ALA A 743 0.38 -48.51 -11.04
CA ALA A 743 1.66 -48.61 -11.72
C ALA A 743 1.51 -49.40 -13.02
N TRP A 744 2.28 -49.02 -14.03
CA TRP A 744 2.21 -49.59 -15.38
C TRP A 744 3.59 -49.99 -15.86
N CYS A 745 3.68 -51.10 -16.59
CA CYS A 745 4.86 -51.41 -17.38
C CYS A 745 4.85 -50.51 -18.63
N ILE A 746 5.58 -49.41 -18.57
CA ILE A 746 5.57 -48.37 -19.61
C ILE A 746 6.61 -48.60 -20.71
N GLY A 747 7.48 -49.59 -20.57
CA GLY A 747 8.57 -49.77 -21.52
C GLY A 747 9.67 -50.69 -21.04
N SER A 748 10.82 -50.60 -21.69
CA SER A 748 12.00 -51.42 -21.36
C SER A 748 13.30 -50.72 -21.78
N LEU A 749 14.42 -51.16 -21.21
CA LEU A 749 15.74 -50.76 -21.62
C LEU A 749 16.16 -51.50 -22.91
N ARG A 750 16.79 -50.73 -23.80
CA ARG A 750 17.36 -51.21 -25.07
C ARG A 750 18.75 -50.62 -25.25
N ARG A 751 19.54 -51.23 -26.12
CA ARG A 751 20.82 -50.65 -26.54
C ARG A 751 20.63 -49.25 -27.08
N ARG A 752 21.41 -48.30 -26.59
CA ARG A 752 21.38 -46.92 -27.06
C ARG A 752 22.03 -46.82 -28.43
N THR A 753 21.28 -46.30 -29.42
CA THR A 753 21.81 -45.94 -30.74
C THR A 753 22.13 -44.45 -30.81
N GLU A 754 21.19 -43.59 -30.42
CA GLU A 754 21.31 -42.14 -30.52
C GLU A 754 20.80 -41.44 -29.24
N HIS A 755 19.48 -41.50 -29.00
CA HIS A 755 18.83 -40.84 -27.88
C HIS A 755 18.78 -41.71 -26.62
N ALA A 756 18.87 -41.08 -25.44
CA ALA A 756 18.76 -41.78 -24.15
C ALA A 756 17.31 -42.17 -23.80
N VAL A 757 16.33 -41.49 -24.40
CA VAL A 757 14.90 -41.83 -24.32
C VAL A 757 14.34 -41.87 -25.73
N VAL A 758 13.61 -42.94 -26.03
CA VAL A 758 12.81 -43.09 -27.24
C VAL A 758 11.35 -43.22 -26.80
N LEU A 759 10.53 -42.23 -27.18
CA LEU A 759 9.11 -42.22 -26.88
C LEU A 759 8.35 -42.79 -28.09
N GLU A 760 7.72 -43.95 -27.94
CA GLU A 760 6.88 -44.59 -28.94
C GLU A 760 5.43 -44.15 -28.80
N LYS A 761 4.73 -43.97 -29.94
CA LYS A 761 3.30 -43.65 -30.01
C LYS A 761 2.89 -42.37 -29.24
N GLN A 762 3.73 -41.34 -29.31
CA GLN A 762 3.48 -40.05 -28.62
C GLN A 762 2.18 -39.39 -29.09
N GLU A 763 1.84 -39.50 -30.37
CA GLU A 763 0.64 -38.93 -30.95
C GLU A 763 -0.62 -39.64 -30.46
N ALA A 764 -0.55 -40.96 -30.22
CA ALA A 764 -1.66 -41.73 -29.67
C ALA A 764 -1.97 -41.33 -28.21
N ALA A 765 -0.97 -40.86 -27.48
CA ALA A 765 -1.11 -40.36 -26.12
C ALA A 765 -1.87 -39.01 -26.08
N PHE A 766 -1.77 -38.21 -27.15
CA PHE A 766 -2.44 -36.93 -27.31
C PHE A 766 -3.19 -36.83 -28.67
N PRO A 767 -4.29 -37.59 -28.86
CA PRO A 767 -4.91 -37.78 -30.17
C PRO A 767 -5.56 -36.51 -30.76
N ASN A 768 -5.81 -35.50 -29.93
CA ASN A 768 -6.41 -34.22 -30.35
C ASN A 768 -5.37 -33.18 -30.82
N PHE A 769 -4.08 -33.54 -30.88
CA PHE A 769 -3.06 -32.67 -31.46
C PHE A 769 -3.22 -32.61 -32.99
N SER A 770 -3.69 -31.49 -33.53
CA SER A 770 -3.59 -31.22 -34.97
C SER A 770 -2.83 -29.92 -35.22
N LEU A 771 -1.78 -29.99 -36.03
CA LEU A 771 -1.06 -28.82 -36.56
C LEU A 771 -2.00 -27.83 -37.30
N ASN A 772 -3.17 -28.28 -37.75
CA ASN A 772 -4.20 -27.41 -38.35
C ASN A 772 -4.92 -26.52 -37.31
N TYR A 773 -4.91 -26.90 -36.02
CA TYR A 773 -5.56 -26.14 -34.95
C TYR A 773 -4.83 -24.83 -34.62
N LEU A 774 -3.49 -24.83 -34.72
CA LEU A 774 -2.63 -23.63 -34.63
C LEU A 774 -2.86 -22.62 -35.76
N LYS A 775 -3.56 -23.02 -36.84
CA LYS A 775 -3.82 -22.20 -38.04
C LYS A 775 -5.30 -21.82 -38.22
N ARG A 776 -6.19 -22.11 -37.26
CA ARG A 776 -7.63 -21.91 -37.46
C ARG A 776 -7.98 -20.41 -37.51
N ARG A 777 -8.25 -19.91 -38.72
CA ARG A 777 -8.72 -18.55 -38.98
C ARG A 777 -10.09 -18.36 -38.29
N ARG A 778 -10.22 -17.33 -37.45
CA ARG A 778 -11.48 -16.91 -36.83
C ARG A 778 -12.02 -15.67 -37.54
N VAL A 779 -13.34 -15.57 -37.65
CA VAL A 779 -14.01 -14.39 -38.16
C VAL A 779 -13.94 -13.29 -37.12
N ASN A 780 -13.43 -12.13 -37.53
CA ASN A 780 -13.37 -10.98 -36.68
C ASN A 780 -14.74 -10.28 -36.60
N VAL A 781 -15.31 -10.16 -35.40
CA VAL A 781 -16.67 -9.69 -35.16
C VAL A 781 -16.67 -8.35 -34.40
N ALA A 782 -17.53 -7.43 -34.81
CA ALA A 782 -17.87 -6.25 -34.04
C ALA A 782 -19.31 -6.30 -33.52
N VAL A 783 -19.53 -5.82 -32.28
CA VAL A 783 -20.86 -5.73 -31.69
C VAL A 783 -21.27 -4.28 -31.52
N LEU A 784 -22.41 -3.88 -32.07
CA LEU A 784 -22.94 -2.52 -31.99
C LEU A 784 -24.08 -2.46 -30.97
N ILE A 785 -24.04 -1.49 -30.05
CA ILE A 785 -24.99 -1.36 -28.93
C ILE A 785 -25.46 0.08 -28.69
N SER A 786 -26.66 0.26 -28.14
CA SER A 786 -27.16 1.57 -27.68
C SER A 786 -27.57 1.62 -26.20
N GLY A 787 -27.41 0.52 -25.45
CA GLY A 787 -27.98 0.37 -24.10
C GLY A 787 -27.21 -0.56 -23.18
N THR A 788 -27.93 -1.43 -22.45
CA THR A 788 -27.39 -2.23 -21.33
C THR A 788 -26.46 -3.37 -21.72
N GLY A 789 -26.45 -3.75 -23.01
CA GLY A 789 -25.52 -4.71 -23.59
C GLY A 789 -25.72 -6.17 -23.14
N SER A 790 -26.92 -6.58 -22.72
CA SER A 790 -27.14 -7.96 -22.23
C SER A 790 -26.87 -9.03 -23.31
N ASN A 791 -27.38 -8.85 -24.53
CA ASN A 791 -27.08 -9.74 -25.65
C ASN A 791 -25.60 -9.70 -26.06
N MET A 792 -24.95 -8.53 -25.98
CA MET A 792 -23.51 -8.37 -26.27
C MET A 792 -22.64 -9.23 -25.34
N VAL A 793 -22.97 -9.34 -24.06
CA VAL A 793 -22.24 -10.20 -23.10
C VAL A 793 -22.23 -11.64 -23.60
N LYS A 794 -23.37 -12.16 -24.04
CA LYS A 794 -23.49 -13.55 -24.53
C LYS A 794 -22.69 -13.79 -25.82
N LEU A 795 -22.63 -12.81 -26.71
CA LEU A 795 -21.79 -12.87 -27.92
C LEU A 795 -20.29 -12.90 -27.56
N ILE A 796 -19.85 -12.07 -26.60
CA ILE A 796 -18.45 -12.06 -26.14
C ILE A 796 -18.09 -13.39 -25.47
N GLU A 797 -18.94 -13.90 -24.57
CA GLU A 797 -18.76 -15.21 -23.92
C GLU A 797 -18.61 -16.32 -24.96
N GLN A 798 -19.50 -16.37 -25.95
CA GLN A 798 -19.43 -17.36 -27.02
C GLN A 798 -18.15 -17.25 -27.85
N SER A 799 -17.72 -16.03 -28.20
CA SER A 799 -16.47 -15.82 -28.95
C SER A 799 -15.20 -16.27 -28.22
N ARG A 800 -15.30 -16.49 -26.90
CA ARG A 800 -14.22 -16.99 -26.04
C ARG A 800 -14.37 -18.46 -25.70
N SER A 801 -15.52 -19.06 -26.05
CA SER A 801 -15.73 -20.48 -25.85
C SER A 801 -14.80 -21.31 -26.74
N PHE A 802 -14.44 -22.49 -26.24
CA PHE A 802 -13.58 -23.42 -26.94
C PHE A 802 -14.19 -23.80 -28.30
N GLY A 803 -13.40 -23.68 -29.38
CA GLY A 803 -13.84 -24.02 -30.73
C GLY A 803 -14.68 -22.97 -31.46
N SER A 804 -14.86 -21.77 -30.88
CA SER A 804 -15.54 -20.66 -31.54
C SER A 804 -14.88 -20.29 -32.87
N ASN A 805 -15.70 -20.11 -33.91
CA ASN A 805 -15.27 -19.60 -35.21
C ASN A 805 -15.17 -18.06 -35.20
N CYS A 806 -15.50 -17.42 -34.08
CA CYS A 806 -15.62 -15.98 -33.95
C CYS A 806 -14.55 -15.40 -33.01
N PHE A 807 -14.19 -14.15 -33.22
CA PHE A 807 -13.45 -13.33 -32.26
C PHE A 807 -14.10 -11.96 -32.18
N VAL A 808 -14.74 -11.62 -31.06
CA VAL A 808 -15.31 -10.29 -30.86
C VAL A 808 -14.18 -9.32 -30.50
N SER A 809 -13.74 -8.53 -31.48
CA SER A 809 -12.61 -7.61 -31.30
C SER A 809 -13.01 -6.26 -30.75
N VAL A 810 -14.22 -5.78 -31.02
CA VAL A 810 -14.64 -4.43 -30.63
C VAL A 810 -16.14 -4.35 -30.36
N VAL A 811 -16.49 -3.56 -29.34
CA VAL A 811 -17.85 -3.10 -29.07
C VAL A 811 -17.96 -1.62 -29.38
N ILE A 812 -18.85 -1.25 -30.29
CA ILE A 812 -19.08 0.16 -30.67
C ILE A 812 -20.43 0.61 -30.12
N SER A 813 -20.46 1.76 -29.45
CA SER A 813 -21.72 2.39 -29.04
C SER A 813 -21.90 3.79 -29.62
N ASN A 814 -23.16 4.11 -29.92
CA ASN A 814 -23.59 5.45 -30.33
C ASN A 814 -23.93 6.38 -29.14
N LYS A 815 -23.80 5.87 -27.91
CA LYS A 815 -24.01 6.60 -26.66
C LYS A 815 -22.79 6.41 -25.76
N GLU A 816 -22.29 7.50 -25.20
CA GLU A 816 -21.10 7.48 -24.33
C GLU A 816 -21.38 6.84 -22.98
N ASP A 817 -22.59 7.00 -22.47
CA ASP A 817 -23.09 6.51 -21.18
C ASP A 817 -23.69 5.09 -21.24
N ALA A 818 -23.55 4.39 -22.36
CA ALA A 818 -24.08 3.04 -22.51
C ALA A 818 -23.45 2.07 -21.49
N LEU A 819 -24.26 1.56 -20.54
CA LEU A 819 -23.84 0.59 -19.54
C LEU A 819 -23.14 -0.66 -20.13
N GLY A 820 -23.50 -1.04 -21.36
CA GLY A 820 -22.85 -2.15 -22.07
C GLY A 820 -21.35 -1.92 -22.33
N LEU A 821 -20.89 -0.68 -22.53
CA LEU A 821 -19.46 -0.37 -22.71
C LEU A 821 -18.65 -0.75 -21.46
N LYS A 822 -19.17 -0.43 -20.26
CA LYS A 822 -18.53 -0.82 -18.99
C LYS A 822 -18.44 -2.34 -18.86
N LYS A 823 -19.49 -3.06 -19.24
CA LYS A 823 -19.49 -4.53 -19.23
C LYS A 823 -18.46 -5.11 -20.20
N ALA A 824 -18.37 -4.58 -21.42
CA ALA A 824 -17.38 -5.01 -22.40
C ALA A 824 -15.92 -4.78 -21.94
N ARG A 825 -15.63 -3.61 -21.35
CA ARG A 825 -14.30 -3.33 -20.76
C ARG A 825 -13.96 -4.26 -19.61
N ASN A 826 -14.92 -4.55 -18.72
CA ASN A 826 -14.73 -5.49 -17.62
C ASN A 826 -14.46 -6.91 -18.11
N MET A 827 -15.00 -7.27 -19.28
CA MET A 827 -14.67 -8.52 -19.93
C MET A 827 -13.31 -8.45 -20.66
N GLY A 828 -12.71 -7.28 -20.87
CA GLY A 828 -11.44 -7.14 -21.59
C GLY A 828 -11.59 -7.10 -23.12
N THR A 829 -12.74 -6.61 -23.61
CA THR A 829 -12.97 -6.37 -25.04
C THR A 829 -12.84 -4.87 -25.34
N ASP A 830 -12.18 -4.51 -26.46
CA ASP A 830 -12.04 -3.11 -26.85
C ASP A 830 -13.41 -2.44 -27.03
N THR A 831 -13.48 -1.16 -26.64
CA THR A 831 -14.70 -0.38 -26.77
C THR A 831 -14.46 0.94 -27.45
N VAL A 832 -15.33 1.33 -28.37
CA VAL A 832 -15.28 2.62 -29.05
C VAL A 832 -16.61 3.34 -28.92
N VAL A 833 -16.55 4.63 -28.59
CA VAL A 833 -17.72 5.50 -28.59
C VAL A 833 -17.68 6.33 -29.87
N ILE A 834 -18.71 6.18 -30.70
CA ILE A 834 -18.91 7.03 -31.86
C ILE A 834 -20.26 7.71 -31.64
N PRO A 835 -20.32 8.91 -31.02
CA PRO A 835 -21.60 9.54 -30.75
C PRO A 835 -22.32 9.84 -32.06
N HIS A 836 -23.65 9.71 -32.02
CA HIS A 836 -24.47 10.11 -33.15
C HIS A 836 -24.39 11.63 -33.33
N GLY A 837 -24.10 12.09 -34.54
CA GLY A 837 -24.16 13.51 -34.92
C GLY A 837 -25.46 13.86 -35.63
N ASN A 838 -25.55 15.10 -36.13
CA ASN A 838 -26.71 15.59 -36.90
C ASN A 838 -26.83 14.94 -38.28
N ASP A 839 -25.72 14.46 -38.86
CA ASP A 839 -25.70 13.78 -40.15
C ASP A 839 -25.46 12.27 -40.00
N ARG A 840 -26.40 11.48 -40.54
CA ARG A 840 -26.35 10.00 -40.52
C ARG A 840 -25.20 9.47 -41.38
N SER A 841 -24.94 10.08 -42.53
CA SER A 841 -23.90 9.61 -43.46
C SER A 841 -22.50 9.74 -42.84
N THR A 842 -22.23 10.87 -42.20
CA THR A 842 -20.95 11.11 -41.50
C THR A 842 -20.76 10.17 -40.31
N PHE A 843 -21.82 9.89 -39.54
CA PHE A 843 -21.78 8.91 -38.46
C PHE A 843 -21.42 7.51 -39.00
N GLU A 844 -22.13 7.03 -40.01
CA GLU A 844 -21.92 5.69 -40.56
C GLU A 844 -20.57 5.52 -41.27
N LYS A 845 -20.04 6.59 -41.87
CA LYS A 845 -18.67 6.61 -42.41
C LYS A 845 -17.63 6.41 -41.32
N ARG A 846 -17.78 7.08 -40.17
CA ARG A 846 -16.87 6.90 -39.02
C ARG A 846 -16.93 5.49 -38.47
N VAL A 847 -18.14 4.94 -38.31
CA VAL A 847 -18.34 3.54 -37.89
C VAL A 847 -17.69 2.59 -38.90
N THR A 848 -17.92 2.79 -40.20
CA THR A 848 -17.34 1.95 -41.26
C THR A 848 -15.81 2.00 -41.27
N ASN A 849 -15.22 3.19 -41.10
CA ASN A 849 -13.77 3.35 -41.06
C ASN A 849 -13.17 2.63 -39.84
N GLU A 850 -13.81 2.72 -38.68
CA GLU A 850 -13.37 2.03 -37.46
C GLU A 850 -13.48 0.51 -37.59
N LEU A 851 -14.55 0.02 -38.20
CA LEU A 851 -14.74 -1.41 -38.44
C LEU A 851 -13.73 -1.95 -39.46
N LYS A 852 -13.46 -1.20 -40.54
CA LYS A 852 -12.47 -1.58 -41.56
C LYS A 852 -11.03 -1.53 -41.05
N SER A 853 -10.65 -0.52 -40.27
CA SER A 853 -9.30 -0.41 -39.71
C SER A 853 -8.96 -1.58 -38.78
N ARG A 854 -9.99 -2.16 -38.15
CA ARG A 854 -9.87 -3.33 -37.28
C ARG A 854 -10.01 -4.67 -38.02
N GLY A 855 -10.22 -4.67 -39.33
CA GLY A 855 -10.40 -5.88 -40.12
C GLY A 855 -11.63 -6.69 -39.72
N VAL A 856 -12.72 -6.01 -39.32
CA VAL A 856 -13.99 -6.67 -38.99
C VAL A 856 -14.58 -7.32 -40.24
N GLN A 857 -15.14 -8.51 -40.07
CA GLN A 857 -15.73 -9.34 -41.13
C GLN A 857 -17.22 -9.64 -40.90
N LEU A 858 -17.72 -9.49 -39.67
CA LEU A 858 -19.12 -9.68 -39.28
C LEU A 858 -19.53 -8.62 -38.25
N ILE A 859 -20.74 -8.07 -38.39
CA ILE A 859 -21.31 -7.05 -37.51
C ILE A 859 -22.57 -7.62 -36.86
N CYS A 860 -22.60 -7.65 -35.53
CA CYS A 860 -23.76 -8.06 -34.75
C CYS A 860 -24.41 -6.84 -34.09
N LEU A 861 -25.67 -6.57 -34.43
CA LEU A 861 -26.46 -5.55 -33.75
C LEU A 861 -27.08 -6.14 -32.49
N ALA A 862 -26.73 -5.63 -31.31
CA ALA A 862 -27.22 -6.13 -30.03
C ALA A 862 -27.96 -5.01 -29.27
N GLY A 863 -29.19 -4.73 -29.70
CA GLY A 863 -29.97 -3.59 -29.18
C GLY A 863 -29.41 -2.25 -29.68
N PHE A 864 -29.02 -2.19 -30.95
CA PHE A 864 -28.57 -0.97 -31.61
C PHE A 864 -29.76 -0.23 -32.19
N MET A 865 -30.22 0.82 -31.50
CA MET A 865 -31.52 1.48 -31.76
C MET A 865 -31.44 2.49 -32.92
N ARG A 866 -30.97 2.06 -34.09
CA ARG A 866 -30.76 2.90 -35.28
C ARG A 866 -31.11 2.14 -36.55
N ILE A 867 -31.80 2.84 -37.46
CA ILE A 867 -31.97 2.39 -38.85
C ILE A 867 -30.69 2.74 -39.61
N LEU A 868 -30.09 1.74 -40.26
CA LEU A 868 -28.86 1.88 -41.04
C LEU A 868 -29.20 2.34 -42.47
N THR A 869 -28.45 3.29 -43.02
CA THR A 869 -28.72 3.78 -44.38
C THR A 869 -28.23 2.79 -45.45
N PRO A 870 -28.74 2.89 -46.71
CA PRO A 870 -28.26 2.08 -47.82
C PRO A 870 -26.74 2.16 -48.04
N VAL A 871 -26.13 3.31 -47.73
CA VAL A 871 -24.67 3.50 -47.85
C VAL A 871 -23.92 2.56 -46.92
N PHE A 872 -24.37 2.39 -45.67
CA PHE A 872 -23.75 1.48 -44.72
C PHE A 872 -24.01 0.02 -45.08
N LEU A 873 -25.23 -0.32 -45.48
CA LEU A 873 -25.58 -1.69 -45.88
C LEU A 873 -24.78 -2.15 -47.11
N ASN A 874 -24.59 -1.27 -48.10
CA ASN A 874 -23.77 -1.55 -49.27
C ASN A 874 -22.28 -1.70 -48.94
N ALA A 875 -21.80 -1.13 -47.85
CA ALA A 875 -20.43 -1.32 -47.38
C ALA A 875 -20.21 -2.69 -46.70
N TRP A 876 -21.29 -3.37 -46.29
CA TRP A 876 -21.27 -4.62 -45.52
C TRP A 876 -22.32 -5.64 -46.02
N PRO A 877 -22.29 -6.01 -47.32
CA PRO A 877 -23.31 -6.88 -47.90
C PRO A 877 -23.30 -8.26 -47.25
N ASN A 878 -24.44 -8.71 -46.73
CA ASN A 878 -24.59 -9.99 -46.01
C ASN A 878 -23.62 -10.15 -44.81
N ARG A 879 -23.13 -9.05 -44.22
CA ARG A 879 -22.22 -9.08 -43.06
C ARG A 879 -22.81 -8.42 -41.82
N ILE A 880 -24.09 -8.05 -41.82
CA ILE A 880 -24.77 -7.45 -40.67
C ILE A 880 -25.93 -8.34 -40.27
N ILE A 881 -25.91 -8.80 -39.02
CA ILE A 881 -27.01 -9.56 -38.42
C ILE A 881 -27.63 -8.78 -37.27
N ASN A 882 -28.94 -8.92 -37.11
CA ASN A 882 -29.70 -8.31 -36.04
C ASN A 882 -30.62 -9.34 -35.38
N LEU A 883 -31.03 -9.01 -34.16
CA LEU A 883 -32.01 -9.76 -33.38
C LEU A 883 -33.25 -8.91 -33.16
N HIS A 884 -34.42 -9.50 -33.43
CA HIS A 884 -35.72 -8.84 -33.29
C HIS A 884 -36.65 -9.62 -32.34
N PRO A 885 -37.31 -8.96 -31.37
CA PRO A 885 -38.11 -9.63 -30.33
C PRO A 885 -39.53 -10.00 -30.79
N SER A 886 -39.65 -10.60 -31.98
CA SER A 886 -40.85 -11.29 -32.45
C SER A 886 -40.49 -12.37 -33.47
N LEU A 887 -41.48 -13.20 -33.86
CA LEU A 887 -41.37 -14.12 -34.99
C LEU A 887 -41.66 -13.36 -36.30
N LEU A 888 -40.62 -12.84 -36.94
CA LEU A 888 -40.73 -12.16 -38.24
C LEU A 888 -41.37 -13.09 -39.29
N PRO A 889 -42.24 -12.57 -40.16
CA PRO A 889 -42.52 -11.15 -40.42
C PRO A 889 -43.58 -10.51 -39.48
N SER A 890 -44.05 -11.19 -38.44
CA SER A 890 -45.03 -10.64 -37.51
C SER A 890 -44.44 -9.55 -36.61
N PHE A 891 -45.20 -8.48 -36.37
CA PHE A 891 -44.82 -7.38 -35.46
C PHE A 891 -43.44 -6.76 -35.78
N LYS A 892 -43.22 -6.35 -37.02
CA LYS A 892 -42.03 -5.58 -37.45
C LYS A 892 -41.94 -4.23 -36.75
N GLY A 893 -40.72 -3.71 -36.62
CA GLY A 893 -40.46 -2.38 -36.09
C GLY A 893 -40.52 -2.32 -34.56
N ALA A 894 -40.52 -1.10 -34.02
CA ALA A 894 -40.53 -0.90 -32.58
C ALA A 894 -41.80 -1.47 -31.92
N HIS A 895 -41.72 -1.74 -30.61
CA HIS A 895 -42.87 -2.18 -29.79
C HIS A 895 -43.43 -3.58 -30.11
N ALA A 896 -42.64 -4.46 -30.72
CA ALA A 896 -43.07 -5.80 -31.12
C ALA A 896 -43.72 -6.63 -29.98
N VAL A 897 -43.18 -6.54 -28.75
CA VAL A 897 -43.73 -7.22 -27.56
C VAL A 897 -45.11 -6.69 -27.18
N GLU A 898 -45.30 -5.37 -27.21
CA GLU A 898 -46.59 -4.73 -26.89
C GLU A 898 -47.65 -5.06 -27.94
N LEU A 899 -47.24 -5.11 -29.22
CA LEU A 899 -48.12 -5.48 -30.32
C LEU A 899 -48.54 -6.95 -30.25
N ALA A 900 -47.64 -7.86 -29.85
CA ALA A 900 -47.97 -9.27 -29.64
C ALA A 900 -49.02 -9.46 -28.52
N LEU A 901 -48.84 -8.76 -27.39
CA LEU A 901 -49.83 -8.77 -26.30
C LEU A 901 -51.18 -8.19 -26.74
N LYS A 902 -51.16 -7.05 -27.43
CA LYS A 902 -52.39 -6.39 -27.93
C LYS A 902 -53.14 -7.24 -28.95
N ALA A 903 -52.41 -7.99 -29.78
CA ALA A 903 -53.00 -8.89 -30.77
C ALA A 903 -53.58 -10.17 -30.18
N GLY A 904 -53.32 -10.47 -28.90
CA GLY A 904 -53.85 -11.65 -28.21
C GLY A 904 -53.33 -12.97 -28.80
N VAL A 905 -52.13 -12.98 -29.39
CA VAL A 905 -51.54 -14.19 -29.96
C VAL A 905 -51.07 -15.14 -28.84
N MET A 906 -51.16 -16.44 -29.10
CA MET A 906 -50.76 -17.48 -28.12
C MET A 906 -49.24 -17.72 -28.09
N PHE A 907 -48.52 -17.32 -29.14
CA PHE A 907 -47.09 -17.52 -29.29
C PHE A 907 -46.44 -16.28 -29.92
N THR A 908 -45.25 -15.94 -29.44
CA THR A 908 -44.32 -14.98 -30.05
C THR A 908 -42.91 -15.59 -30.02
N GLY A 909 -41.86 -14.79 -30.05
CA GLY A 909 -40.49 -15.29 -30.00
C GLY A 909 -39.45 -14.22 -30.28
N CYS A 910 -38.29 -14.66 -30.73
CA CYS A 910 -37.27 -13.80 -31.33
C CYS A 910 -36.81 -14.36 -32.67
N SER A 911 -36.35 -13.47 -33.55
CA SER A 911 -35.80 -13.81 -34.86
C SER A 911 -34.42 -13.19 -35.02
N ALA A 912 -33.45 -13.98 -35.44
CA ALA A 912 -32.18 -13.45 -35.96
C ALA A 912 -32.25 -13.41 -37.49
N HIS A 913 -31.82 -12.31 -38.09
CA HIS A 913 -31.90 -12.12 -39.54
C HIS A 913 -30.77 -11.23 -40.05
N TYR A 914 -30.49 -11.31 -41.36
CA TYR A 914 -29.64 -10.32 -42.02
C TYR A 914 -30.32 -8.95 -42.05
N VAL A 915 -29.55 -7.88 -41.92
CA VAL A 915 -30.08 -6.52 -42.04
C VAL A 915 -30.09 -6.10 -43.51
N VAL A 916 -31.25 -5.63 -43.96
CA VAL A 916 -31.47 -5.06 -45.30
C VAL A 916 -32.10 -3.67 -45.15
N GLU A 917 -32.31 -2.95 -46.27
CA GLU A 917 -32.84 -1.59 -46.24
C GLU A 917 -34.24 -1.52 -45.62
N ASP A 918 -35.11 -2.46 -45.99
CA ASP A 918 -36.42 -2.59 -45.37
C ASP A 918 -36.31 -3.16 -43.95
N VAL A 919 -36.87 -2.40 -42.99
CA VAL A 919 -36.84 -2.75 -41.56
C VAL A 919 -37.43 -4.14 -41.33
N ASP A 920 -36.64 -4.99 -40.67
CA ASP A 920 -36.97 -6.36 -40.29
C ASP A 920 -37.49 -7.23 -41.46
N ALA A 921 -36.98 -7.00 -42.67
CA ALA A 921 -37.38 -7.73 -43.88
C ALA A 921 -36.27 -8.64 -44.45
N GLY A 922 -35.11 -8.72 -43.80
CA GLY A 922 -34.01 -9.52 -44.30
C GLY A 922 -34.22 -11.02 -44.09
N LYS A 923 -33.40 -11.82 -44.77
CA LYS A 923 -33.46 -13.29 -44.67
C LYS A 923 -33.28 -13.73 -43.22
N ILE A 924 -34.26 -14.48 -42.73
CA ILE A 924 -34.26 -15.08 -41.39
C ILE A 924 -33.19 -16.16 -41.33
N LEU A 925 -32.35 -16.08 -40.29
CA LEU A 925 -31.25 -17.01 -40.03
C LEU A 925 -31.65 -18.11 -39.05
N ASP A 926 -32.43 -17.73 -38.04
CA ASP A 926 -33.02 -18.63 -37.04
C ASP A 926 -34.18 -17.92 -36.30
N GLN A 927 -35.08 -18.71 -35.70
CA GLN A 927 -36.18 -18.22 -34.86
C GLN A 927 -36.39 -19.13 -33.65
N SER A 928 -36.73 -18.52 -32.51
CA SER A 928 -37.07 -19.23 -31.29
C SER A 928 -38.44 -18.79 -30.78
N VAL A 929 -39.33 -19.76 -30.57
CA VAL A 929 -40.72 -19.53 -30.14
C VAL A 929 -40.83 -19.43 -28.62
N VAL A 930 -41.69 -18.53 -28.15
CA VAL A 930 -42.03 -18.32 -26.75
C VAL A 930 -43.56 -18.31 -26.60
N PRO A 931 -44.15 -19.16 -25.74
CA PRO A 931 -45.58 -19.12 -25.45
C PRO A 931 -45.94 -17.87 -24.63
N ILE A 932 -47.12 -17.30 -24.90
CA ILE A 932 -47.67 -16.18 -24.15
C ILE A 932 -48.73 -16.72 -23.18
N SER A 933 -48.52 -16.47 -21.89
CA SER A 933 -49.47 -16.82 -20.83
C SER A 933 -50.55 -15.73 -20.69
N PRO A 934 -51.78 -16.08 -20.25
CA PRO A 934 -52.80 -15.08 -19.89
C PRO A 934 -52.38 -14.08 -18.80
N TYR A 935 -51.31 -14.39 -18.05
CA TYR A 935 -50.76 -13.54 -16.99
C TYR A 935 -49.52 -12.75 -17.42
N ASP A 936 -49.05 -12.92 -18.65
CA ASP A 936 -47.88 -12.19 -19.12
C ASP A 936 -48.21 -10.71 -19.36
N ASP A 937 -47.38 -9.86 -18.80
CA ASP A 937 -47.30 -8.43 -19.09
C ASP A 937 -46.09 -8.14 -20.00
N LYS A 938 -45.90 -6.86 -20.34
CA LYS A 938 -44.81 -6.45 -21.24
C LYS A 938 -43.44 -6.91 -20.75
N ASP A 939 -43.15 -6.77 -19.46
CA ASP A 939 -41.82 -7.00 -18.91
C ASP A 939 -41.53 -8.50 -18.72
N SER A 940 -42.53 -9.26 -18.25
CA SER A 940 -42.43 -10.71 -18.12
C SER A 940 -42.34 -11.41 -19.48
N LEU A 941 -43.11 -10.96 -20.49
CA LEU A 941 -42.99 -11.49 -21.85
C LEU A 941 -41.64 -11.11 -22.50
N HIS A 942 -41.21 -9.85 -22.36
CA HIS A 942 -39.92 -9.41 -22.87
C HIS A 942 -38.76 -10.20 -22.24
N SER A 943 -38.84 -10.51 -20.94
CA SER A 943 -37.84 -11.32 -20.24
C SER A 943 -37.77 -12.76 -20.77
N LYS A 944 -38.91 -13.39 -21.06
CA LYS A 944 -38.96 -14.73 -21.69
C LYS A 944 -38.36 -14.73 -23.09
N ILE A 945 -38.67 -13.72 -23.90
CA ILE A 945 -38.08 -13.56 -25.23
C ILE A 945 -36.57 -13.38 -25.10
N GLN A 946 -36.11 -12.52 -24.20
CA GLN A 946 -34.69 -12.24 -23.99
C GLN A 946 -33.88 -13.46 -23.55
N GLN A 947 -34.47 -14.39 -22.79
CA GLN A 947 -33.80 -15.67 -22.48
C GLN A 947 -33.53 -16.48 -23.76
N LYS A 948 -34.48 -16.52 -24.69
CA LYS A 948 -34.28 -17.18 -25.99
C LYS A 948 -33.30 -16.43 -26.89
N GLU A 949 -33.25 -15.11 -26.80
CA GLU A 949 -32.23 -14.30 -27.46
C GLU A 949 -30.81 -14.68 -27.02
N TYR A 950 -30.59 -14.87 -25.71
CA TYR A 950 -29.29 -15.28 -25.17
C TYR A 950 -28.81 -16.64 -25.67
N GLU A 951 -29.74 -17.57 -25.92
CA GLU A 951 -29.44 -18.91 -26.43
C GLU A 951 -29.21 -18.92 -27.95
N MET A 952 -30.04 -18.20 -28.69
CA MET A 952 -30.10 -18.27 -30.15
C MET A 952 -29.03 -17.39 -30.80
N TYR A 953 -28.84 -16.16 -30.33
CA TYR A 953 -28.04 -15.18 -31.05
C TYR A 953 -26.56 -15.56 -31.18
N PRO A 954 -25.90 -16.12 -30.14
CA PRO A 954 -24.52 -16.59 -30.27
C PRO A 954 -24.38 -17.77 -31.25
N LYS A 955 -25.35 -18.68 -31.32
CA LYS A 955 -25.34 -19.79 -32.29
C LYS A 955 -25.46 -19.29 -33.72
N VAL A 956 -26.30 -18.28 -33.95
CA VAL A 956 -26.45 -17.65 -35.26
C VAL A 956 -25.16 -16.94 -35.66
N MET A 957 -24.51 -16.23 -34.74
CA MET A 957 -23.20 -15.62 -34.98
C MET A 957 -22.16 -16.67 -35.44
N GLU A 958 -22.08 -17.81 -34.76
CA GLU A 958 -21.18 -18.90 -35.14
C GLU A 958 -21.48 -19.50 -36.50
N LYS A 959 -22.77 -19.69 -36.81
CA LYS A 959 -23.22 -20.22 -38.11
C LYS A 959 -22.83 -19.29 -39.26
N VAL A 960 -23.06 -17.99 -39.10
CA VAL A 960 -22.68 -16.99 -40.10
C VAL A 960 -21.16 -16.87 -40.21
N ALA A 961 -20.44 -16.95 -39.10
CA ALA A 961 -18.97 -16.97 -39.13
C ALA A 961 -18.43 -18.21 -39.87
N LEU A 962 -19.05 -19.37 -39.71
CA LEU A 962 -18.69 -20.57 -40.46
C LEU A 962 -18.93 -20.37 -41.96
N GLU A 963 -20.09 -19.84 -42.36
CA GLU A 963 -20.40 -19.50 -43.77
C GLU A 963 -19.34 -18.53 -44.35
N ILE A 964 -18.88 -17.55 -43.56
CA ILE A 964 -17.82 -16.61 -43.97
C ILE A 964 -16.48 -17.32 -44.19
N LEU A 965 -16.10 -18.21 -43.28
CA LEU A 965 -14.84 -18.95 -43.38
C LEU A 965 -14.85 -19.94 -44.55
N GLU A 966 -15.99 -20.54 -44.86
CA GLU A 966 -16.15 -21.46 -45.99
C GLU A 966 -16.07 -20.73 -47.34
N ASN A 967 -16.68 -19.54 -47.44
CA ASN A 967 -16.68 -18.75 -48.67
C ASN A 967 -15.34 -18.05 -48.97
N GLU A 968 -14.47 -17.87 -47.97
CA GLU A 968 -13.14 -17.25 -48.14
C GLU A 968 -12.02 -18.28 -48.37
N ASN A 969 -12.33 -19.57 -48.41
CA ASN A 969 -11.39 -20.69 -48.66
C ASN A 969 -11.53 -21.30 -50.09
N PHE A 970 -12.19 -20.59 -51.02
CA PHE A 970 -12.25 -20.92 -52.46
C PHE A 970 -11.50 -19.89 -53.30
#